data_AF-A0A6S6U7U3-F1
#
_entry.id   AF-A0A6S6U7U3-F1
#
_cell.length_a   1.000
_cell.length_b   1.000
_cell.length_c   1.000
_cell.angle_alpha   90.00
_cell.angle_beta   90.00
_cell.angle_gamma   90.00
#
_symmetry.space_group_name_H-M   'P 1'
#
loop_
_entity.id
_entity.type
_entity.pdbx_description
1 polymer ?
#
loop_
_entity_poly.entity_id
_entity_poly.type
_entity_poly.pdbx_seq_one_letter_code
_entity_poly.pdbx_strand_id
1 'polypeptide(L)'
;SNANYRTVEVGGVSAIDPSQTTLPKGWRSLPAYLVEEGKVFSLKELYKSAKQQQKNELALQRKMWLDFDGQGYTISDSIDATISQVRRLESTNILDLASASINNQPTLITTLDKSEQKGIELREQGMNITASSRYEGERGLIPANGWDEKFSTVSTMLNLPPGWQLFAAFGSDNKTTAWLDKWNLMDIFLVLLLGIAIYQLYGLKWAVPATLFLILLWHEHDAPTIIWLFVLALVAMLRVINEGRLKKVLKFFMFAAIAIAVLQVLSFAVYEIRTALYPQLEREHYNSFSDDRYYERETKREFQQQVQNEVLMDEEIVMAPNVQQMPRSKSAYAPSPKKPYAKKLKEKDYSQIMQNRIDPNAVVQTGVAKPKWEWHAHRFSWQSGVGSDDRLELWLISPIMNKFLKVLNIVGMLFLLYMFLREFGRSMMPSIKENIGLGQTAKMALFVSLLAFSPNTLKAEMPSEKMLLELKEKLMVTPACLPHCASMQQLEVEINDELMRVTMNISAAQKIAVPILGNRNSWLPEKVMVNGSKAAHLNLDSSGGLWVMLTKGVHEVVLSGSIQGHHQIMLSSRLAIHNFSSSVNNAMWRVGSDHKSYVEISNLNIENQKAKEASKIEPLVEVERTFYFGQRWYVDTKVKLLNKIDKPYSLMYDLLESESILNKEIEVKANQAILHLSNKKRTYSWRSSLPITKELDLKASSQNQLLEVWQMDIASIWDMNYKGIEPIEQLKVGATLMPRFKPWDDEVLTLSLEKAKAVKGESLTIESSKVKFSQSTRYRDVTLDLSLKSSQAGQYVITLNSAKELKPTIIDGRTHYLKISEGKVSIPLQAKAQKVKLSWREERGADVQYAFSNIDLGKASTNNNIGLTLPQNRWILWTSGPVLGPAILLWGVLLAVLLFAIILGRIKGSPLKTRDWLLLGVGVSTTSVMIMLPIIVWIFTLRFRELKGDVLAGWKRNLTQVALVLLTFIAIGTIIGAVSVGLLGNPEMMIAGNNSYGNHLNWYSDRIGGTVP
;
A
#
# COMPACT_ATOMS: atom_id res chain seq x y z
N SER A 1 31.41 -16.50 13.87
CA SER A 1 31.20 -17.87 13.37
C SER A 1 30.94 -17.80 11.88
N ASN A 2 31.55 -18.66 11.07
CA ASN A 2 31.23 -18.75 9.64
C ASN A 2 29.93 -19.54 9.50
N ALA A 3 28.92 -18.96 8.83
CA ALA A 3 27.57 -19.53 8.72
C ALA A 3 27.52 -20.89 8.00
N ASN A 4 28.61 -21.25 7.30
CA ASN A 4 28.73 -22.51 6.56
C ASN A 4 29.24 -23.69 7.41
N TYR A 5 29.57 -23.48 8.70
CA TYR A 5 29.98 -24.57 9.59
C TYR A 5 28.77 -25.19 10.31
N ARG A 6 28.84 -26.52 10.47
CA ARG A 6 27.91 -27.29 11.29
C ARG A 6 28.08 -26.87 12.74
N THR A 7 26.97 -26.72 13.46
CA THR A 7 27.01 -26.51 14.90
C THR A 7 26.79 -27.84 15.58
N VAL A 8 27.71 -28.17 16.47
CA VAL A 8 27.75 -29.44 17.20
C VAL A 8 27.77 -29.16 18.69
N GLU A 9 27.08 -29.99 19.44
CA GLU A 9 27.18 -30.12 20.87
C GLU A 9 28.19 -31.23 21.18
N VAL A 10 29.19 -30.92 22.01
CA VAL A 10 30.19 -31.91 22.44
C VAL A 10 29.66 -32.66 23.65
N GLY A 11 29.59 -33.98 23.58
CA GLY A 11 29.14 -34.87 24.65
C GLY A 11 30.15 -35.98 24.96
N GLY A 12 29.98 -36.65 26.10
CA GLY A 12 30.79 -37.81 26.50
C GLY A 12 32.17 -37.47 27.10
N VAL A 13 32.55 -36.19 27.12
CA VAL A 13 33.79 -35.68 27.69
C VAL A 13 33.52 -34.43 28.55
N SER A 14 34.39 -34.16 29.52
CA SER A 14 34.21 -33.03 30.44
C SER A 14 34.86 -31.78 29.88
N ALA A 15 34.11 -30.68 29.82
CA ALA A 15 34.65 -29.36 29.51
C ALA A 15 35.55 -28.89 30.67
N ILE A 16 36.70 -28.31 30.35
CA ILE A 16 37.67 -27.79 31.32
C ILE A 16 38.00 -26.32 31.01
N ASP A 17 38.37 -25.56 32.04
CA ASP A 17 38.81 -24.18 31.86
C ASP A 17 40.20 -24.13 31.20
N PRO A 18 40.34 -23.60 29.97
CA PRO A 18 41.62 -23.51 29.29
C PRO A 18 42.68 -22.70 30.08
N SER A 19 42.26 -21.81 30.98
CA SER A 19 43.15 -21.00 31.81
C SER A 19 43.96 -21.82 32.82
N GLN A 20 43.43 -22.99 33.24
CA GLN A 20 44.05 -23.91 34.19
C GLN A 20 44.91 -24.98 33.51
N THR A 21 45.16 -24.85 32.21
CA THR A 21 45.90 -25.84 31.40
C THR A 21 47.24 -25.29 30.91
N THR A 22 48.12 -26.19 30.50
CA THR A 22 49.38 -25.87 29.81
C THR A 22 49.19 -25.54 28.32
N LEU A 23 47.94 -25.36 27.86
CA LEU A 23 47.65 -25.03 26.47
C LEU A 23 48.33 -23.71 26.05
N PRO A 24 48.85 -23.61 24.81
CA PRO A 24 49.45 -22.39 24.28
C PRO A 24 48.51 -21.18 24.41
N LYS A 25 49.05 -19.99 24.63
CA LYS A 25 48.25 -18.76 24.83
C LYS A 25 47.19 -18.53 23.74
N GLY A 26 47.51 -18.85 22.50
CA GLY A 26 46.58 -18.70 21.37
C GLY A 26 45.38 -19.66 21.38
N TRP A 27 45.44 -20.76 22.14
CA TRP A 27 44.38 -21.78 22.21
C TRP A 27 43.49 -21.62 23.43
N ARG A 28 43.88 -20.79 24.40
CA ARG A 28 43.09 -20.55 25.62
C ARG A 28 41.77 -19.80 25.38
N SER A 29 41.59 -19.21 24.20
CA SER A 29 40.33 -18.61 23.75
C SER A 29 39.34 -19.61 23.17
N LEU A 30 39.73 -20.88 23.01
CA LEU A 30 38.90 -21.94 22.45
C LEU A 30 38.32 -22.81 23.58
N PRO A 31 37.14 -23.43 23.38
CA PRO A 31 36.62 -24.44 24.30
C PRO A 31 37.62 -25.61 24.45
N ALA A 32 37.94 -26.00 25.67
CA ALA A 32 38.81 -27.15 25.97
C ALA A 32 38.02 -28.27 26.63
N TYR A 33 38.30 -29.51 26.24
CA TYR A 33 37.66 -30.71 26.78
C TYR A 33 38.75 -31.71 27.18
N LEU A 34 38.61 -32.31 28.36
CA LEU A 34 39.48 -33.38 28.84
C LEU A 34 38.96 -34.72 28.32
N VAL A 35 39.78 -35.41 27.52
CA VAL A 35 39.49 -36.74 26.98
C VAL A 35 40.37 -37.75 27.70
N GLU A 36 39.77 -38.54 28.58
CA GLU A 36 40.45 -39.60 29.34
C GLU A 36 40.37 -40.94 28.59
N GLU A 37 41.28 -41.85 28.89
CA GLU A 37 41.28 -43.20 28.34
C GLU A 37 39.96 -43.92 28.66
N GLY A 38 39.32 -44.50 27.63
CA GLY A 38 38.01 -45.15 27.74
C GLY A 38 36.80 -44.22 27.64
N LYS A 39 36.97 -42.88 27.65
CA LYS A 39 35.86 -41.94 27.38
C LYS A 39 35.73 -41.65 25.88
N VAL A 40 34.49 -41.68 25.39
CA VAL A 40 34.18 -41.43 23.98
C VAL A 40 33.85 -39.96 23.77
N PHE A 41 34.66 -39.26 22.99
CA PHE A 41 34.35 -37.92 22.50
C PHE A 41 33.24 -38.01 21.44
N SER A 42 32.05 -37.50 21.76
CA SER A 42 30.90 -37.52 20.85
C SER A 42 30.55 -36.11 20.39
N LEU A 43 30.27 -35.97 19.10
CA LEU A 43 29.78 -34.74 18.50
C LEU A 43 28.33 -34.95 18.08
N LYS A 44 27.41 -34.35 18.81
CA LYS A 44 25.99 -34.36 18.46
C LYS A 44 25.71 -33.15 17.60
N GLU A 45 25.36 -33.37 16.34
CA GLU A 45 25.00 -32.28 15.43
C GLU A 45 23.68 -31.62 15.86
N LEU A 46 23.69 -30.30 16.02
CA LEU A 46 22.49 -29.51 16.31
C LEU A 46 21.84 -29.01 15.01
N TYR A 47 22.66 -28.45 14.11
CA TYR A 47 22.21 -28.02 12.78
C TYR A 47 23.38 -27.98 11.80
N LYS A 48 23.12 -28.32 10.53
CA LYS A 48 24.15 -28.40 9.47
C LYS A 48 24.69 -27.01 9.09
N SER A 49 23.91 -25.95 9.28
CA SER A 49 24.28 -24.58 8.89
C SER A 49 23.49 -23.54 9.69
N ALA A 50 24.12 -22.44 10.10
CA ALA A 50 23.43 -21.34 10.78
C ALA A 50 22.36 -20.68 9.88
N LYS A 51 22.46 -20.86 8.56
CA LYS A 51 21.45 -20.41 7.60
C LYS A 51 20.12 -21.14 7.75
N GLN A 52 20.10 -22.32 8.38
CA GLN A 52 18.87 -23.07 8.66
C GLN A 52 17.98 -22.41 9.73
N GLN A 53 18.53 -21.48 10.53
CA GLN A 53 17.81 -20.82 11.63
C GLN A 53 17.17 -19.48 11.24
N GLN A 54 17.24 -19.07 9.97
CA GLN A 54 16.61 -17.82 9.52
C GLN A 54 15.08 -17.96 9.57
N LYS A 55 14.43 -17.05 10.30
CA LYS A 55 12.97 -17.00 10.41
C LYS A 55 12.34 -16.35 9.18
N ASN A 56 11.12 -16.78 8.87
CA ASN A 56 10.28 -16.10 7.90
C ASN A 56 9.67 -14.84 8.54
N GLU A 57 9.57 -13.77 7.76
CA GLU A 57 8.92 -12.53 8.17
C GLU A 57 7.81 -12.22 7.17
N LEU A 58 6.57 -12.19 7.64
CA LEU A 58 5.40 -11.85 6.83
C LEU A 58 4.66 -10.69 7.49
N ALA A 59 4.43 -9.62 6.73
CA ALA A 59 3.64 -8.47 7.14
C ALA A 59 2.39 -8.37 6.27
N LEU A 60 1.21 -8.24 6.90
CA LEU A 60 -0.07 -8.18 6.20
C LEU A 60 -0.69 -6.78 6.30
N GLN A 61 -1.00 -6.21 5.14
CA GLN A 61 -1.85 -5.03 5.01
C GLN A 61 -3.16 -5.44 4.33
N ARG A 62 -4.26 -5.40 5.09
CA ARG A 62 -5.59 -5.80 4.66
C ARG A 62 -6.48 -4.58 4.48
N LYS A 63 -7.17 -4.49 3.34
CA LYS A 63 -8.33 -3.62 3.15
C LYS A 63 -9.58 -4.47 3.02
N MET A 64 -10.62 -4.13 3.76
CA MET A 64 -11.90 -4.83 3.73
C MET A 64 -13.04 -3.83 3.50
N TRP A 65 -14.02 -4.23 2.71
CA TRP A 65 -15.25 -3.48 2.46
C TRP A 65 -16.43 -4.36 2.87
N LEU A 66 -17.27 -3.86 3.77
CA LEU A 66 -18.56 -4.48 4.06
C LEU A 66 -19.52 -4.15 2.91
N ASP A 67 -20.17 -5.17 2.33
CA ASP A 67 -21.15 -4.95 1.27
C ASP A 67 -22.33 -4.08 1.76
N PHE A 68 -22.99 -3.36 0.85
CA PHE A 68 -24.07 -2.42 1.21
C PHE A 68 -25.25 -3.13 1.88
N ASP A 69 -25.55 -4.36 1.49
CA ASP A 69 -26.56 -5.24 2.10
C ASP A 69 -26.08 -5.90 3.41
N GLY A 70 -24.79 -5.80 3.70
CA GLY A 70 -24.11 -6.39 4.84
C GLY A 70 -23.97 -7.90 4.77
N GLN A 71 -24.09 -8.56 3.61
CA GLN A 71 -24.04 -10.03 3.52
C GLN A 71 -22.62 -10.62 3.53
N GLY A 72 -21.59 -9.80 3.31
CA GLY A 72 -20.22 -10.25 3.41
C GLY A 72 -19.20 -9.14 3.18
N TYR A 73 -17.93 -9.54 3.11
CA TYR A 73 -16.80 -8.64 2.97
C TYR A 73 -16.00 -8.97 1.73
N THR A 74 -15.66 -7.93 0.97
CA THR A 74 -14.60 -8.03 -0.04
C THR A 74 -13.27 -7.67 0.60
N ILE A 75 -12.28 -8.55 0.49
CA ILE A 75 -10.98 -8.42 1.14
C ILE A 75 -9.89 -8.30 0.07
N SER A 76 -9.02 -7.31 0.25
CA SER A 76 -7.80 -7.14 -0.53
C SER A 76 -6.61 -7.15 0.41
N ASP A 77 -5.77 -8.16 0.27
CA ASP A 77 -4.55 -8.32 1.06
C ASP A 77 -3.33 -7.91 0.25
N SER A 78 -2.40 -7.22 0.89
CA SER A 78 -1.04 -6.97 0.43
C SER A 78 -0.11 -7.53 1.48
N ILE A 79 0.67 -8.54 1.13
CA ILE A 79 1.57 -9.25 2.02
C ILE A 79 3.00 -9.01 1.55
N ASP A 80 3.81 -8.40 2.41
CA ASP A 80 5.24 -8.33 2.23
C ASP A 80 5.85 -9.55 2.93
N ALA A 81 6.35 -10.50 2.14
CA ALA A 81 6.88 -11.76 2.61
C ALA A 81 8.39 -11.85 2.34
N THR A 82 9.16 -12.13 3.39
CA THR A 82 10.54 -12.56 3.29
C THR A 82 10.64 -13.99 3.83
N ILE A 83 10.85 -14.95 2.94
CA ILE A 83 10.99 -16.37 3.29
C ILE A 83 12.45 -16.81 3.25
N SER A 84 12.84 -17.66 4.19
CA SER A 84 14.15 -18.32 4.21
C SER A 84 14.13 -19.67 3.49
N GLN A 85 12.94 -20.29 3.36
CA GLN A 85 12.74 -21.62 2.78
C GLN A 85 11.56 -21.63 1.81
N VAL A 86 11.71 -22.38 0.72
CA VAL A 86 10.61 -22.66 -0.22
C VAL A 86 9.44 -23.29 0.52
N ARG A 87 8.24 -22.76 0.30
CA ARG A 87 7.04 -23.19 1.02
C ARG A 87 5.77 -22.83 0.26
N ARG A 88 4.65 -23.28 0.78
CA ARG A 88 3.30 -22.90 0.35
C ARG A 88 2.66 -21.97 1.37
N LEU A 89 1.87 -21.01 0.90
CA LEU A 89 1.03 -20.13 1.72
C LEU A 89 -0.43 -20.45 1.44
N GLU A 90 -1.16 -20.89 2.46
CA GLU A 90 -2.53 -21.36 2.34
C GLU A 90 -3.52 -20.39 3.01
N SER A 91 -4.68 -20.22 2.37
CA SER A 91 -5.81 -19.51 2.92
C SER A 91 -6.61 -20.46 3.81
N THR A 92 -7.09 -19.95 4.95
CA THR A 92 -8.02 -20.71 5.80
C THR A 92 -9.35 -20.94 5.06
N ASN A 93 -10.10 -21.99 5.43
CA ASN A 93 -11.40 -22.31 4.80
C ASN A 93 -12.46 -21.21 4.96
N ILE A 94 -12.22 -20.26 5.87
CA ILE A 94 -13.11 -19.13 6.15
C ILE A 94 -12.94 -18.02 5.10
N LEU A 95 -11.74 -17.90 4.51
CA LEU A 95 -11.39 -16.88 3.54
C LEU A 95 -11.34 -17.49 2.15
N ASP A 96 -12.34 -17.18 1.32
CA ASP A 96 -12.40 -17.69 -0.05
C ASP A 96 -11.44 -16.91 -0.96
N LEU A 97 -10.23 -17.47 -1.17
CA LEU A 97 -9.20 -16.88 -2.02
C LEU A 97 -9.62 -16.94 -3.50
N ALA A 98 -9.81 -15.77 -4.11
CA ALA A 98 -10.33 -15.62 -5.46
C ALA A 98 -9.25 -15.30 -6.50
N SER A 99 -8.22 -14.52 -6.14
CA SER A 99 -7.01 -14.35 -6.96
C SER A 99 -5.79 -14.02 -6.11
N ALA A 100 -4.63 -14.31 -6.64
CA ALA A 100 -3.35 -13.93 -6.06
C ALA A 100 -2.36 -13.51 -7.16
N SER A 101 -1.44 -12.62 -6.80
CA SER A 101 -0.31 -12.25 -7.64
C SER A 101 0.93 -12.06 -6.78
N ILE A 102 2.08 -12.44 -7.33
CA ILE A 102 3.39 -12.32 -6.70
C ILE A 102 4.18 -11.33 -7.55
N ASN A 103 4.71 -10.26 -6.95
CA ASN A 103 5.47 -9.22 -7.63
C ASN A 103 4.74 -8.67 -8.88
N ASN A 104 3.43 -8.40 -8.74
CA ASN A 104 2.50 -7.97 -9.79
C ASN A 104 2.28 -8.97 -10.94
N GLN A 105 2.71 -10.23 -10.80
CA GLN A 105 2.45 -11.29 -11.76
C GLN A 105 1.31 -12.21 -11.27
N PRO A 106 0.19 -12.32 -12.01
CA PRO A 106 -0.91 -13.22 -11.65
C PRO A 106 -0.39 -14.64 -11.45
N THR A 107 -0.69 -15.22 -10.29
CA THR A 107 -0.23 -16.55 -9.89
C THR A 107 -1.42 -17.47 -9.78
N LEU A 108 -1.24 -18.72 -10.22
CA LEU A 108 -2.29 -19.74 -10.16
C LEU A 108 -2.57 -20.11 -8.70
N ILE A 109 -3.84 -20.09 -8.31
CA ILE A 109 -4.28 -20.67 -7.04
C ILE A 109 -4.47 -22.17 -7.25
N THR A 110 -3.86 -22.95 -6.36
CA THR A 110 -3.91 -24.41 -6.41
C THR A 110 -4.45 -24.99 -5.09
N THR A 111 -4.76 -26.29 -5.09
CA THR A 111 -5.15 -27.12 -3.95
C THR A 111 -4.33 -28.42 -3.98
N LEU A 112 -4.20 -29.08 -2.83
CA LEU A 112 -3.51 -30.37 -2.68
C LEU A 112 -4.55 -31.49 -2.56
N ASP A 113 -4.20 -32.74 -2.87
CA ASP A 113 -5.12 -33.88 -2.88
C ASP A 113 -5.75 -34.17 -1.51
N LYS A 114 -5.03 -33.81 -0.44
CA LYS A 114 -5.46 -34.03 0.96
C LYS A 114 -6.06 -32.79 1.63
N SER A 115 -6.03 -31.63 0.98
CA SER A 115 -6.51 -30.36 1.55
C SER A 115 -7.35 -29.58 0.54
N GLU A 116 -8.55 -29.17 0.95
CA GLU A 116 -9.37 -28.24 0.18
C GLU A 116 -8.90 -26.78 0.31
N GLN A 117 -7.86 -26.51 1.10
CA GLN A 117 -7.31 -25.16 1.27
C GLN A 117 -6.69 -24.65 -0.02
N LYS A 118 -7.14 -23.47 -0.40
CA LYS A 118 -6.61 -22.74 -1.55
C LYS A 118 -5.31 -22.05 -1.14
N GLY A 119 -4.28 -22.18 -1.95
CA GLY A 119 -2.97 -21.61 -1.63
C GLY A 119 -2.13 -21.30 -2.86
N ILE A 120 -1.01 -20.64 -2.59
CA ILE A 120 0.00 -20.27 -3.58
C ILE A 120 1.38 -20.76 -3.16
N GLU A 121 2.19 -21.10 -4.16
CA GLU A 121 3.56 -21.53 -3.95
C GLU A 121 4.52 -20.34 -3.84
N LEU A 122 5.25 -20.27 -2.73
CA LEU A 122 6.27 -19.26 -2.48
C LEU A 122 7.65 -19.79 -2.89
N ARG A 123 8.24 -19.16 -3.90
CA ARG A 123 9.47 -19.64 -4.56
C ARG A 123 10.60 -18.63 -4.60
N GLU A 124 10.37 -17.40 -4.12
CA GLU A 124 11.35 -16.32 -4.13
C GLU A 124 11.60 -15.82 -2.71
N GLN A 125 12.80 -15.30 -2.43
CA GLN A 125 13.16 -14.89 -1.07
C GLN A 125 12.35 -13.69 -0.57
N GLY A 126 12.16 -12.67 -1.41
CA GLY A 126 11.38 -11.47 -1.09
C GLY A 126 10.28 -11.31 -2.11
N MET A 127 9.04 -11.22 -1.64
CA MET A 127 7.84 -11.18 -2.48
C MET A 127 6.87 -10.14 -1.94
N ASN A 128 6.29 -9.35 -2.84
CA ASN A 128 5.06 -8.63 -2.57
C ASN A 128 3.90 -9.43 -3.16
N ILE A 129 3.06 -9.96 -2.30
CA ILE A 129 1.92 -10.79 -2.68
C ILE A 129 0.67 -9.93 -2.56
N THR A 130 -0.11 -9.80 -3.63
CA THR A 130 -1.44 -9.20 -3.53
C THR A 130 -2.50 -10.25 -3.80
N ALA A 131 -3.49 -10.33 -2.91
CA ALA A 131 -4.57 -11.29 -2.99
C ALA A 131 -5.92 -10.61 -2.90
N SER A 132 -6.92 -11.18 -3.57
CA SER A 132 -8.32 -10.79 -3.41
C SER A 132 -9.11 -12.00 -2.94
N SER A 133 -9.93 -11.77 -1.92
CA SER A 133 -10.68 -12.83 -1.26
C SER A 133 -12.08 -12.34 -0.89
N ARG A 134 -12.98 -13.30 -0.67
CA ARG A 134 -14.33 -13.08 -0.20
C ARG A 134 -14.53 -13.71 1.16
N TYR A 135 -15.22 -13.01 2.06
CA TYR A 135 -15.62 -13.54 3.37
C TYR A 135 -17.12 -13.39 3.56
N GLU A 136 -17.83 -14.50 3.72
CA GLU A 136 -19.30 -14.57 3.88
C GLU A 136 -19.71 -15.27 5.18
N GLY A 137 -18.79 -15.31 6.16
CA GLY A 137 -19.07 -15.83 7.50
C GLY A 137 -19.83 -14.84 8.40
N GLU A 138 -19.68 -15.01 9.71
CA GLU A 138 -20.30 -14.11 10.69
C GLU A 138 -19.77 -12.67 10.56
N ARG A 139 -20.70 -11.73 10.36
CA ARG A 139 -20.38 -10.31 10.09
C ARG A 139 -19.60 -9.65 11.23
N GLY A 140 -19.88 -10.04 12.46
CA GLY A 140 -19.26 -9.48 13.65
C GLY A 140 -17.99 -10.19 14.08
N LEU A 141 -17.56 -11.27 13.41
CA LEU A 141 -16.41 -12.05 13.86
C LEU A 141 -15.54 -12.41 12.67
N ILE A 142 -14.52 -11.59 12.41
CA ILE A 142 -13.69 -11.66 11.19
C ILE A 142 -12.32 -12.24 11.56
N PRO A 143 -11.68 -13.08 10.72
CA PRO A 143 -10.31 -13.51 10.97
C PRO A 143 -9.33 -12.32 10.87
N ALA A 144 -8.43 -12.20 11.85
CA ALA A 144 -7.44 -11.12 11.87
C ALA A 144 -6.47 -11.21 10.68
N ASN A 145 -5.92 -12.42 10.41
CA ASN A 145 -5.08 -12.67 9.24
C ASN A 145 -5.79 -13.51 8.14
N GLY A 146 -6.61 -14.51 8.47
CA GLY A 146 -7.27 -15.41 7.51
C GLY A 146 -6.36 -16.36 6.70
N TRP A 147 -5.05 -16.38 6.96
CA TRP A 147 -4.06 -17.23 6.30
C TRP A 147 -3.54 -18.26 7.31
N ASP A 148 -3.22 -19.47 6.85
CA ASP A 148 -2.67 -20.52 7.71
C ASP A 148 -1.16 -20.32 7.97
N GLU A 149 -0.83 -19.12 8.46
CA GLU A 149 0.54 -18.71 8.77
C GLU A 149 0.56 -17.66 9.88
N LYS A 150 1.71 -17.52 10.55
CA LYS A 150 1.92 -16.47 11.55
C LYS A 150 2.51 -15.22 10.92
N PHE A 151 1.85 -14.08 11.12
CA PHE A 151 2.30 -12.78 10.62
C PHE A 151 2.96 -11.99 11.74
N SER A 152 4.07 -11.31 11.45
CA SER A 152 4.78 -10.46 12.42
C SER A 152 4.00 -9.18 12.72
N THR A 153 3.32 -8.64 11.71
CA THR A 153 2.48 -7.45 11.82
C THR A 153 1.23 -7.61 10.95
N VAL A 154 0.10 -7.15 11.46
CA VAL A 154 -1.16 -7.10 10.72
C VAL A 154 -1.73 -5.69 10.84
N SER A 155 -2.11 -5.09 9.72
CA SER A 155 -2.80 -3.81 9.66
C SER A 155 -4.03 -3.96 8.79
N THR A 156 -5.20 -3.69 9.36
CA THR A 156 -6.49 -3.85 8.70
C THR A 156 -7.21 -2.51 8.60
N MET A 157 -7.69 -2.17 7.42
CA MET A 157 -8.58 -1.03 7.17
C MET A 157 -9.97 -1.53 6.77
N LEU A 158 -10.95 -1.26 7.62
CA LEU A 158 -12.36 -1.58 7.39
C LEU A 158 -13.11 -0.36 6.86
N ASN A 159 -13.67 -0.50 5.66
CA ASN A 159 -14.61 0.45 5.08
C ASN A 159 -16.04 -0.01 5.36
N LEU A 160 -16.81 0.83 6.06
CA LEU A 160 -18.24 0.64 6.32
C LEU A 160 -19.06 1.52 5.37
N PRO A 161 -20.11 1.00 4.73
CA PRO A 161 -20.91 1.76 3.79
C PRO A 161 -21.83 2.77 4.50
N PRO A 162 -22.43 3.73 3.77
CA PRO A 162 -23.29 4.75 4.35
C PRO A 162 -24.40 4.17 5.24
N GLY A 163 -24.59 4.77 6.41
CA GLY A 163 -25.59 4.34 7.39
C GLY A 163 -25.13 3.21 8.32
N TRP A 164 -24.04 2.51 8.01
CA TRP A 164 -23.41 1.59 8.95
C TRP A 164 -22.46 2.34 9.89
N GLN A 165 -22.45 1.95 11.16
CA GLN A 165 -21.54 2.52 12.16
C GLN A 165 -20.89 1.42 13.00
N LEU A 166 -19.64 1.65 13.39
CA LEU A 166 -18.91 0.78 14.31
C LEU A 166 -19.18 1.20 15.76
N PHE A 167 -19.88 0.35 16.51
CA PHE A 167 -20.18 0.59 17.93
C PHE A 167 -18.98 0.27 18.82
N ALA A 168 -18.43 -0.93 18.69
CA ALA A 168 -17.25 -1.39 19.42
C ALA A 168 -16.43 -2.36 18.55
N ALA A 169 -15.14 -2.48 18.85
CA ALA A 169 -14.27 -3.47 18.24
C ALA A 169 -13.35 -4.07 19.30
N PHE A 170 -13.13 -5.38 19.23
CA PHE A 170 -12.27 -6.11 20.16
C PHE A 170 -11.30 -7.02 19.40
N GLY A 171 -10.15 -7.29 20.01
CA GLY A 171 -9.12 -8.15 19.44
C GLY A 171 -7.95 -7.40 18.78
N SER A 172 -8.02 -6.09 18.55
CA SER A 172 -6.89 -5.28 18.07
C SER A 172 -6.13 -4.56 19.18
N ASP A 173 -4.83 -4.34 19.00
CA ASP A 173 -3.97 -3.71 20.02
C ASP A 173 -4.10 -2.18 20.08
N ASN A 174 -4.59 -1.54 19.02
CA ASN A 174 -4.74 -0.08 18.96
C ASN A 174 -6.13 0.41 19.35
N LYS A 175 -6.18 1.63 19.89
CA LYS A 175 -7.44 2.36 20.10
C LYS A 175 -8.09 2.69 18.75
N THR A 176 -9.35 2.32 18.57
CA THR A 176 -10.06 2.48 17.31
C THR A 176 -10.86 3.79 17.28
N THR A 177 -11.59 4.02 16.19
CA THR A 177 -12.54 5.14 16.05
C THR A 177 -14.00 4.69 16.23
N ALA A 178 -14.22 3.50 16.81
CA ALA A 178 -15.55 3.02 17.20
C ALA A 178 -16.22 3.96 18.21
N TRP A 179 -17.55 3.95 18.26
CA TRP A 179 -18.32 4.82 19.17
C TRP A 179 -17.89 4.65 20.64
N LEU A 180 -17.72 3.42 21.11
CA LEU A 180 -17.31 3.11 22.48
C LEU A 180 -15.89 3.63 22.79
N ASP A 181 -14.98 3.51 21.83
CA ASP A 181 -13.58 3.94 21.99
C ASP A 181 -13.43 5.46 22.00
N LYS A 182 -14.39 6.22 21.46
CA LYS A 182 -14.34 7.69 21.48
C LYS A 182 -14.42 8.26 22.90
N TRP A 183 -15.05 7.54 23.82
CA TRP A 183 -15.18 7.98 25.20
C TRP A 183 -13.81 8.10 25.87
N ASN A 184 -13.59 9.24 26.52
CA ASN A 184 -12.46 9.45 27.41
C ASN A 184 -12.95 9.84 28.83
N LEU A 185 -12.01 9.95 29.77
CA LEU A 185 -12.34 10.28 31.16
C LEU A 185 -12.99 11.67 31.31
N MET A 186 -12.62 12.64 30.47
CA MET A 186 -13.22 13.98 30.45
C MET A 186 -14.68 13.91 29.98
N ASP A 187 -14.98 13.12 28.95
CA ASP A 187 -16.35 12.94 28.45
C ASP A 187 -17.26 12.36 29.51
N ILE A 188 -16.81 11.28 30.18
CA ILE A 188 -17.55 10.65 31.28
C ILE A 188 -17.76 11.66 32.41
N PHE A 189 -16.72 12.41 32.78
CA PHE A 189 -16.81 13.44 33.82
C PHE A 189 -17.82 14.54 33.47
N LEU A 190 -17.80 15.05 32.25
CA LEU A 190 -18.71 16.13 31.81
C LEU A 190 -20.16 15.66 31.72
N VAL A 191 -20.40 14.45 31.24
CA VAL A 191 -21.76 13.85 31.20
C VAL A 191 -22.29 13.63 32.62
N LEU A 192 -21.44 13.12 33.54
CA LEU A 192 -21.82 12.97 34.95
C LEU A 192 -22.07 14.32 35.62
N LEU A 193 -21.22 15.33 35.38
CA LEU A 193 -21.39 16.67 35.91
C LEU A 193 -22.72 17.29 35.44
N LEU A 194 -23.05 17.15 34.16
CA LEU A 194 -24.34 17.57 33.61
C LEU A 194 -25.50 16.81 34.26
N GLY A 195 -25.41 15.49 34.37
CA GLY A 195 -26.44 14.66 34.99
C GLY A 195 -26.70 15.04 36.45
N ILE A 196 -25.64 15.23 37.24
CA ILE A 196 -25.73 15.67 38.65
C ILE A 196 -26.28 17.09 38.74
N ALA A 197 -25.84 18.01 37.88
CA ALA A 197 -26.36 19.37 37.84
C ALA A 197 -27.86 19.39 37.51
N ILE A 198 -28.30 18.58 36.54
CA ILE A 198 -29.73 18.42 36.21
C ILE A 198 -30.48 17.79 37.37
N TYR A 199 -29.91 16.80 38.07
CA TYR A 199 -30.51 16.20 39.27
C TYR A 199 -30.74 17.22 40.38
N GLN A 200 -29.71 18.01 40.70
CA GLN A 200 -29.80 19.05 41.74
C GLN A 200 -30.81 20.16 41.37
N LEU A 201 -30.94 20.49 40.07
CA LEU A 201 -31.82 21.57 39.63
C LEU A 201 -33.26 21.12 39.31
N TYR A 202 -33.47 19.94 38.75
CA TYR A 202 -34.78 19.50 38.24
C TYR A 202 -35.31 18.22 38.90
N GLY A 203 -34.49 17.56 39.73
CA GLY A 203 -34.84 16.32 40.43
C GLY A 203 -34.73 15.07 39.54
N LEU A 204 -34.94 13.91 40.18
CA LEU A 204 -34.70 12.59 39.58
C LEU A 204 -35.49 12.32 38.30
N LYS A 205 -36.76 12.76 38.24
CA LYS A 205 -37.66 12.52 37.10
C LYS A 205 -37.14 13.10 35.77
N TRP A 206 -36.36 14.18 35.84
CA TRP A 206 -35.77 14.82 34.66
C TRP A 206 -34.33 14.39 34.43
N ALA A 207 -33.57 14.16 35.50
CA ALA A 207 -32.16 13.82 35.42
C ALA A 207 -31.89 12.47 34.74
N VAL A 208 -32.68 11.43 35.05
CA VAL A 208 -32.49 10.09 34.47
C VAL A 208 -32.63 10.11 32.94
N PRO A 209 -33.77 10.53 32.36
CA PRO A 209 -33.91 10.57 30.90
C PRO A 209 -32.93 11.56 30.25
N ALA A 210 -32.67 12.72 30.87
CA ALA A 210 -31.72 13.69 30.32
C ALA A 210 -30.29 13.12 30.25
N THR A 211 -29.86 12.38 31.27
CA THR A 211 -28.52 11.76 31.29
C THR A 211 -28.41 10.67 30.23
N LEU A 212 -29.45 9.83 30.06
CA LEU A 212 -29.47 8.82 28.99
C LEU A 212 -29.37 9.46 27.59
N PHE A 213 -30.09 10.55 27.34
CA PHE A 213 -29.99 11.27 26.07
C PHE A 213 -28.64 11.97 25.90
N LEU A 214 -28.05 12.50 26.98
CA LEU A 214 -26.70 13.08 26.92
C LEU A 214 -25.65 12.03 26.56
N ILE A 215 -25.75 10.80 27.10
CA ILE A 215 -24.87 9.69 26.73
C ILE A 215 -24.99 9.40 25.22
N LEU A 216 -26.21 9.35 24.70
CA LEU A 216 -26.45 9.03 23.29
C LEU A 216 -25.95 10.15 22.36
N LEU A 217 -26.17 11.41 22.73
CA LEU A 217 -25.84 12.60 21.94
C LEU A 217 -24.37 13.02 22.01
N TRP A 218 -23.59 12.54 22.99
CA TRP A 218 -22.27 13.11 23.31
C TRP A 218 -21.27 13.08 22.16
N HIS A 219 -21.20 11.95 21.46
CA HIS A 219 -20.27 11.72 20.34
C HIS A 219 -20.93 11.81 18.97
N GLU A 220 -22.17 12.29 18.90
CA GLU A 220 -22.88 12.52 17.65
C GLU A 220 -22.36 13.78 16.96
N HIS A 221 -22.32 13.71 15.62
CA HIS A 221 -21.80 14.82 14.82
C HIS A 221 -22.72 16.04 14.95
N ASP A 222 -22.12 17.21 15.18
CA ASP A 222 -22.80 18.50 15.33
C ASP A 222 -23.88 18.58 16.43
N ALA A 223 -23.93 17.62 17.36
CA ALA A 223 -24.82 17.68 18.51
C ALA A 223 -24.36 18.81 19.46
N PRO A 224 -25.17 19.87 19.70
CA PRO A 224 -24.76 20.97 20.55
C PRO A 224 -24.92 20.61 22.04
N THR A 225 -24.08 19.70 22.53
CA THR A 225 -24.12 19.22 23.92
C THR A 225 -23.50 20.21 24.91
N ILE A 226 -22.46 20.93 24.48
CA ILE A 226 -21.72 21.90 25.31
C ILE A 226 -22.60 23.08 25.72
N ILE A 227 -23.56 23.51 24.88
CA ILE A 227 -24.42 24.65 25.21
C ILE A 227 -25.24 24.42 26.48
N TRP A 228 -25.56 23.14 26.78
CA TRP A 228 -26.31 22.79 27.97
C TRP A 228 -25.53 23.07 29.27
N LEU A 229 -24.19 22.97 29.26
CA LEU A 229 -23.36 23.39 30.39
C LEU A 229 -23.55 24.87 30.70
N PHE A 230 -23.48 25.72 29.67
CA PHE A 230 -23.68 27.16 29.82
C PHE A 230 -25.10 27.50 30.28
N VAL A 231 -26.10 26.85 29.71
CA VAL A 231 -27.51 27.05 30.11
C VAL A 231 -27.69 26.62 31.57
N LEU A 232 -27.18 25.48 32.00
CA LEU A 232 -27.27 25.01 33.39
C LEU A 232 -26.55 25.93 34.37
N ALA A 233 -25.35 26.40 34.03
CA ALA A 233 -24.61 27.35 34.86
C ALA A 233 -25.40 28.65 35.05
N LEU A 234 -26.00 29.19 33.98
CA LEU A 234 -26.86 30.37 34.05
C LEU A 234 -28.14 30.10 34.86
N VAL A 235 -28.76 28.91 34.74
CA VAL A 235 -29.94 28.54 35.55
C VAL A 235 -29.59 28.51 37.03
N ALA A 236 -28.46 27.86 37.39
CA ALA A 236 -27.99 27.78 38.77
C ALA A 236 -27.74 29.18 39.36
N MET A 237 -27.02 30.05 38.64
CA MET A 237 -26.78 31.43 39.06
C MET A 237 -28.08 32.22 39.25
N LEU A 238 -29.05 32.09 38.34
CA LEU A 238 -30.32 32.80 38.41
C LEU A 238 -31.22 32.36 39.57
N ARG A 239 -31.06 31.12 40.05
CA ARG A 239 -31.79 30.59 41.23
C ARG A 239 -31.22 31.10 42.56
N VAL A 240 -29.92 31.36 42.62
CA VAL A 240 -29.24 31.82 43.85
C VAL A 240 -29.22 33.34 43.98
N ILE A 241 -29.12 34.07 42.86
CA ILE A 241 -28.96 35.54 42.89
C ILE A 241 -30.30 36.25 43.15
N ASN A 242 -30.30 37.17 44.11
CA ASN A 242 -31.44 38.04 44.46
C ASN A 242 -31.74 39.10 43.38
N GLU A 243 -32.91 39.74 43.43
CA GLU A 243 -33.31 40.73 42.42
C GLU A 243 -32.38 41.94 42.38
N GLY A 244 -31.78 42.22 41.22
CA GLY A 244 -30.79 43.30 41.05
C GLY A 244 -30.31 43.47 39.60
N ARG A 245 -29.35 44.38 39.37
CA ARG A 245 -28.78 44.64 38.03
C ARG A 245 -28.10 43.40 37.43
N LEU A 246 -27.37 42.65 38.25
CA LEU A 246 -26.70 41.41 37.85
C LEU A 246 -27.70 40.33 37.39
N LYS A 247 -28.81 40.15 38.11
CA LYS A 247 -29.87 39.20 37.70
C LYS A 247 -30.50 39.59 36.36
N LYS A 248 -30.65 40.89 36.07
CA LYS A 248 -31.14 41.37 34.76
C LYS A 248 -30.15 41.06 33.62
N VAL A 249 -28.84 41.23 33.86
CA VAL A 249 -27.79 40.87 32.89
C VAL A 249 -27.77 39.36 32.64
N LEU A 250 -27.84 38.53 33.70
CA LEU A 250 -27.89 37.09 33.57
C LEU A 250 -29.15 36.59 32.84
N LYS A 251 -30.31 37.23 33.05
CA LYS A 251 -31.53 36.94 32.27
C LYS A 251 -31.36 37.23 30.77
N PHE A 252 -30.60 38.27 30.42
CA PHE A 252 -30.27 38.55 29.01
C PHE A 252 -29.35 37.46 28.43
N PHE A 253 -28.27 37.10 29.13
CA PHE A 253 -27.39 36.00 28.69
C PHE A 253 -28.13 34.67 28.58
N MET A 254 -29.07 34.39 29.49
CA MET A 254 -29.93 33.21 29.40
C MET A 254 -30.80 33.23 28.14
N PHE A 255 -31.42 34.37 27.82
CA PHE A 255 -32.20 34.50 26.58
C PHE A 255 -31.33 34.30 25.33
N ALA A 256 -30.13 34.90 25.31
CA ALA A 256 -29.18 34.72 24.19
C ALA A 256 -28.74 33.26 24.07
N ALA A 257 -28.39 32.59 25.18
CA ALA A 257 -27.99 31.19 25.20
C ALA A 257 -29.11 30.26 24.70
N ILE A 258 -30.37 30.51 25.12
CA ILE A 258 -31.53 29.73 24.63
C ILE A 258 -31.79 30.00 23.15
N ALA A 259 -31.67 31.25 22.68
CA ALA A 259 -31.84 31.57 21.27
C ALA A 259 -30.80 30.83 20.40
N ILE A 260 -29.53 30.83 20.83
CA ILE A 260 -28.46 30.08 20.17
C ILE A 260 -28.75 28.57 20.24
N ALA A 261 -29.19 28.05 21.39
CA ALA A 261 -29.55 26.65 21.54
C ALA A 261 -30.68 26.24 20.59
N VAL A 262 -31.72 27.06 20.44
CA VAL A 262 -32.81 26.80 19.48
C VAL A 262 -32.28 26.73 18.05
N LEU A 263 -31.39 27.65 17.66
CA LEU A 263 -30.79 27.65 16.32
C LEU A 263 -29.90 26.42 16.09
N GLN A 264 -29.06 26.06 17.06
CA GLN A 264 -28.18 24.90 16.94
C GLN A 264 -28.99 23.59 16.95
N VAL A 265 -30.01 23.47 17.79
CA VAL A 265 -30.92 22.30 17.81
C VAL A 265 -31.71 22.20 16.51
N LEU A 266 -32.13 23.32 15.91
CA LEU A 266 -32.76 23.35 14.59
C LEU A 266 -31.81 22.83 13.51
N SER A 267 -30.57 23.33 13.49
CA SER A 267 -29.54 22.88 12.54
C SER A 267 -29.28 21.37 12.67
N PHE A 268 -29.08 20.91 13.91
CA PHE A 268 -28.85 19.51 14.24
C PHE A 268 -30.04 18.62 13.85
N ALA A 269 -31.28 19.01 14.17
CA ALA A 269 -32.46 18.22 13.83
C ALA A 269 -32.65 18.07 12.32
N VAL A 270 -32.39 19.13 11.54
CA VAL A 270 -32.44 19.05 10.07
C VAL A 270 -31.36 18.11 9.54
N TYR A 271 -30.13 18.19 10.08
CA TYR A 271 -29.04 17.28 9.72
C TYR A 271 -29.39 15.82 10.04
N GLU A 272 -29.88 15.53 11.24
CA GLU A 272 -30.26 14.18 11.67
C GLU A 272 -31.45 13.63 10.85
N ILE A 273 -32.47 14.43 10.55
CA ILE A 273 -33.59 14.00 9.69
C ILE A 273 -33.08 13.66 8.29
N ARG A 274 -32.21 14.50 7.72
CA ARG A 274 -31.63 14.29 6.38
C ARG A 274 -30.80 13.02 6.34
N THR A 275 -29.92 12.82 7.30
CA THR A 275 -29.03 11.64 7.35
C THR A 275 -29.78 10.37 7.76
N ALA A 276 -30.88 10.46 8.52
CA ALA A 276 -31.76 9.32 8.79
C ALA A 276 -32.52 8.86 7.52
N LEU A 277 -33.02 9.79 6.71
CA LEU A 277 -33.70 9.45 5.46
C LEU A 277 -32.71 9.04 4.37
N TYR A 278 -31.59 9.75 4.29
CA TYR A 278 -30.56 9.62 3.27
C TYR A 278 -29.17 9.50 3.92
N PRO A 279 -28.75 8.29 4.34
CA PRO A 279 -27.45 8.07 4.99
C PRO A 279 -26.25 8.51 4.14
N GLN A 280 -26.41 8.56 2.81
CA GLN A 280 -25.40 9.07 1.89
C GLN A 280 -25.12 10.58 2.03
N LEU A 281 -25.82 11.29 2.91
CA LEU A 281 -25.56 12.71 3.20
C LEU A 281 -24.69 12.93 4.43
N GLU A 282 -24.31 11.87 5.15
CA GLU A 282 -23.43 11.99 6.33
C GLU A 282 -22.10 12.69 6.02
N ARG A 283 -21.63 12.60 4.77
CA ARG A 283 -20.43 13.30 4.26
C ARG A 283 -20.78 14.18 3.07
N GLU A 284 -20.61 15.49 3.22
CA GLU A 284 -20.92 16.46 2.17
C GLU A 284 -20.01 16.39 0.93
N HIS A 285 -18.79 15.84 1.07
CA HIS A 285 -17.77 15.81 0.00
C HIS A 285 -17.26 14.40 -0.29
N TYR A 286 -18.16 13.46 -0.59
CA TYR A 286 -17.75 12.15 -1.09
C TYR A 286 -17.65 12.16 -2.62
N ASN A 287 -16.41 12.22 -3.13
CA ASN A 287 -16.11 12.14 -4.56
C ASN A 287 -15.83 10.69 -4.99
N SER A 288 -16.86 9.95 -5.39
CA SER A 288 -16.70 8.66 -6.09
C SER A 288 -16.08 8.79 -7.49
N PHE A 289 -15.97 10.02 -8.01
CA PHE A 289 -15.62 10.33 -9.41
C PHE A 289 -14.17 10.78 -9.64
N SER A 290 -13.34 10.92 -8.61
CA SER A 290 -11.97 11.45 -8.78
C SER A 290 -10.91 10.39 -9.14
N ASP A 291 -11.22 9.10 -9.03
CA ASP A 291 -10.22 8.05 -9.21
C ASP A 291 -9.93 7.69 -10.69
N ASP A 292 -10.88 7.91 -11.60
CA ASP A 292 -10.62 7.73 -13.06
C ASP A 292 -9.55 8.72 -13.57
N ARG A 293 -9.45 9.93 -12.97
CA ARG A 293 -8.38 10.88 -13.30
C ARG A 293 -7.05 10.56 -12.62
N TYR A 294 -7.05 9.75 -11.56
CA TYR A 294 -5.84 9.31 -10.87
C TYR A 294 -5.22 8.12 -11.60
N TYR A 295 -6.04 7.12 -11.95
CA TYR A 295 -5.63 5.96 -12.76
C TYR A 295 -5.11 6.37 -14.15
N GLU A 296 -5.73 7.34 -14.83
CA GLU A 296 -5.26 7.83 -16.14
C GLU A 296 -3.97 8.65 -16.04
N ARG A 297 -3.66 9.21 -14.85
CA ARG A 297 -2.43 9.97 -14.58
C ARG A 297 -1.28 9.07 -14.14
N GLU A 298 -1.57 7.99 -13.40
CA GLU A 298 -0.60 6.93 -13.09
C GLU A 298 -0.27 6.08 -14.32
N THR A 299 -1.24 5.61 -15.09
CA THR A 299 -0.95 4.86 -16.33
C THR A 299 -0.23 5.72 -17.37
N LYS A 300 -0.50 7.02 -17.46
CA LYS A 300 0.33 7.92 -18.29
C LYS A 300 1.74 8.10 -17.75
N ARG A 301 1.93 8.12 -16.42
CA ARG A 301 3.26 8.19 -15.79
C ARG A 301 4.05 6.90 -15.98
N GLU A 302 3.42 5.74 -15.82
CA GLU A 302 4.03 4.43 -16.05
C GLU A 302 4.35 4.20 -17.53
N PHE A 303 3.43 4.59 -18.44
CA PHE A 303 3.68 4.53 -19.88
C PHE A 303 4.77 5.52 -20.30
N GLN A 304 4.81 6.74 -19.74
CA GLN A 304 5.92 7.66 -19.96
C GLN A 304 7.24 7.15 -19.36
N GLN A 305 7.24 6.53 -18.19
CA GLN A 305 8.44 5.91 -17.61
C GLN A 305 8.93 4.69 -18.41
N GLN A 306 8.03 3.88 -18.97
CA GLN A 306 8.42 2.77 -19.85
C GLN A 306 8.97 3.26 -21.19
N VAL A 307 8.33 4.25 -21.82
CA VAL A 307 8.84 4.84 -23.07
C VAL A 307 10.17 5.57 -22.83
N GLN A 308 10.34 6.23 -21.68
CA GLN A 308 11.58 6.93 -21.34
C GLN A 308 12.70 5.96 -20.96
N ASN A 309 12.40 4.80 -20.35
CA ASN A 309 13.36 3.74 -20.09
C ASN A 309 13.75 2.95 -21.35
N GLU A 310 12.84 2.76 -22.31
CA GLU A 310 13.17 2.18 -23.63
C GLU A 310 14.02 3.12 -24.49
N VAL A 311 13.74 4.44 -24.47
CA VAL A 311 14.55 5.44 -25.19
C VAL A 311 15.93 5.62 -24.57
N LEU A 312 16.07 5.51 -23.24
CA LEU A 312 17.38 5.56 -22.55
C LEU A 312 18.24 4.30 -22.79
N MET A 313 17.64 3.14 -23.07
CA MET A 313 18.38 1.92 -23.45
C MET A 313 18.89 1.93 -24.90
N ASP A 314 18.24 2.68 -25.80
CA ASP A 314 18.68 2.84 -27.19
C ASP A 314 19.70 4.00 -27.38
N GLU A 315 19.73 5.00 -26.48
CA GLU A 315 20.68 6.13 -26.57
C GLU A 315 22.11 5.80 -26.07
N GLU A 316 22.32 4.72 -25.30
CA GLU A 316 23.65 4.36 -24.78
C GLU A 316 24.61 3.75 -25.83
N ILE A 317 24.19 3.54 -27.08
CA ILE A 317 25.03 2.94 -28.13
C ILE A 317 25.57 3.95 -29.17
N VAL A 318 25.14 5.23 -29.18
CA VAL A 318 25.64 6.17 -30.21
C VAL A 318 25.94 7.56 -29.64
N MET A 319 27.15 7.73 -29.11
CA MET A 319 27.81 9.04 -29.08
C MET A 319 29.30 8.90 -29.46
N ALA A 320 29.60 9.23 -30.71
CA ALA A 320 30.92 9.70 -31.16
C ALA A 320 30.73 11.05 -31.86
N PRO A 321 31.70 11.99 -31.76
CA PRO A 321 31.46 13.41 -32.01
C PRO A 321 31.54 13.79 -33.49
N ASN A 322 30.91 14.92 -33.79
CA ASN A 322 30.87 15.64 -35.06
C ASN A 322 32.19 15.65 -35.85
N VAL A 323 32.12 15.23 -37.12
CA VAL A 323 33.02 15.69 -38.19
C VAL A 323 32.18 16.17 -39.37
N GLN A 324 32.60 17.30 -39.93
CA GLN A 324 31.97 18.11 -40.97
C GLN A 324 31.71 17.37 -42.29
N GLN A 325 30.72 17.88 -43.02
CA GLN A 325 30.20 17.43 -44.31
C GLN A 325 31.24 17.51 -45.45
N MET A 326 31.33 16.48 -46.30
CA MET A 326 31.32 16.54 -47.79
C MET A 326 31.39 15.11 -48.43
N PRO A 327 31.12 14.94 -49.75
CA PRO A 327 30.14 13.96 -50.23
C PRO A 327 30.68 12.58 -50.68
N ARG A 328 29.72 11.63 -50.69
CA ARG A 328 29.71 10.28 -51.27
C ARG A 328 30.81 9.95 -52.30
N SER A 329 31.64 8.97 -51.94
CA SER A 329 32.20 8.01 -52.88
C SER A 329 31.91 6.58 -52.40
N LYS A 330 31.46 5.74 -53.34
CA LYS A 330 31.20 4.31 -53.13
C LYS A 330 32.53 3.59 -52.95
N SER A 331 32.70 2.86 -51.86
CA SER A 331 33.70 1.80 -51.76
C SER A 331 33.23 0.75 -50.76
N ALA A 332 33.24 -0.50 -51.21
CA ALA A 332 32.89 -1.68 -50.45
C ALA A 332 33.85 -1.89 -49.28
N TYR A 333 33.31 -2.22 -48.11
CA TYR A 333 34.07 -2.89 -47.05
C TYR A 333 33.19 -3.97 -46.43
N ALA A 334 33.67 -5.20 -46.52
CA ALA A 334 33.05 -6.39 -45.96
C ALA A 334 33.08 -6.34 -44.42
N PRO A 335 32.00 -6.72 -43.72
CA PRO A 335 32.06 -6.90 -42.28
C PRO A 335 32.70 -8.24 -41.94
N SER A 336 33.76 -8.19 -41.14
CA SER A 336 34.38 -9.36 -40.52
C SER A 336 33.39 -10.03 -39.54
N PRO A 337 33.27 -11.37 -39.52
CA PRO A 337 32.31 -12.05 -38.65
C PRO A 337 32.81 -12.10 -37.20
N LYS A 338 32.25 -11.26 -36.32
CA LYS A 338 32.33 -11.47 -34.87
C LYS A 338 31.46 -12.68 -34.51
N LYS A 339 32.08 -13.75 -34.00
CA LYS A 339 31.44 -15.02 -33.59
C LYS A 339 30.32 -14.79 -32.56
N PRO A 340 29.03 -15.05 -32.87
CA PRO A 340 27.90 -14.93 -31.93
C PRO A 340 27.46 -16.28 -31.33
N TYR A 341 28.24 -17.36 -31.49
CA TYR A 341 27.70 -18.72 -31.31
C TYR A 341 27.49 -19.15 -29.84
N ALA A 342 28.20 -18.58 -28.87
CA ALA A 342 28.09 -18.98 -27.46
C ALA A 342 26.91 -18.35 -26.70
N LYS A 343 26.36 -17.22 -27.17
CA LYS A 343 25.24 -16.53 -26.49
C LYS A 343 23.88 -17.16 -26.81
N LYS A 344 23.70 -17.65 -28.05
CA LYS A 344 22.47 -18.31 -28.51
C LYS A 344 22.15 -19.66 -27.84
N LEU A 345 23.17 -20.41 -27.41
CA LEU A 345 22.96 -21.73 -26.78
C LEU A 345 22.37 -21.60 -25.37
N LYS A 346 22.87 -20.67 -24.54
CA LYS A 346 22.34 -20.41 -23.19
C LYS A 346 20.90 -19.87 -23.19
N GLU A 347 20.55 -19.09 -24.20
CA GLU A 347 19.21 -18.49 -24.36
C GLU A 347 18.14 -19.54 -24.74
N LYS A 348 18.54 -20.58 -25.49
CA LYS A 348 17.68 -21.70 -25.86
C LYS A 348 17.41 -22.66 -24.68
N ASP A 349 18.41 -22.94 -23.86
CA ASP A 349 18.22 -23.77 -22.66
C ASP A 349 17.34 -23.08 -21.61
N TYR A 350 17.53 -21.77 -21.39
CA TYR A 350 16.72 -21.01 -20.43
C TYR A 350 15.24 -20.90 -20.87
N SER A 351 14.98 -20.69 -22.16
CA SER A 351 13.61 -20.66 -22.70
C SER A 351 12.90 -22.01 -22.61
N GLN A 352 13.61 -23.13 -22.78
CA GLN A 352 13.05 -24.47 -22.58
C GLN A 352 12.69 -24.75 -21.11
N ILE A 353 13.54 -24.33 -20.16
CA ILE A 353 13.26 -24.46 -18.72
C ILE A 353 12.00 -23.65 -18.36
N MET A 354 11.88 -22.42 -18.87
CA MET A 354 10.69 -21.59 -18.62
C MET A 354 9.41 -22.16 -19.23
N GLN A 355 9.47 -22.70 -20.46
CA GLN A 355 8.31 -23.37 -21.08
C GLN A 355 7.86 -24.60 -20.29
N ASN A 356 8.80 -25.32 -19.65
CA ASN A 356 8.51 -26.50 -18.83
C ASN A 356 7.84 -26.16 -17.48
N ARG A 357 7.78 -24.88 -17.10
CA ARG A 357 7.14 -24.41 -15.84
C ARG A 357 5.67 -24.02 -16.03
N ILE A 358 5.22 -23.75 -17.26
CA ILE A 358 3.87 -23.24 -17.54
C ILE A 358 2.93 -24.42 -17.84
N ASP A 359 1.80 -24.50 -17.14
CA ASP A 359 0.72 -25.40 -17.51
C ASP A 359 -0.24 -24.72 -18.50
N PRO A 360 -0.31 -25.15 -19.78
CA PRO A 360 -1.15 -24.51 -20.79
C PRO A 360 -2.66 -24.66 -20.51
N ASN A 361 -3.07 -25.62 -19.66
CA ASN A 361 -4.46 -25.83 -19.29
C ASN A 361 -4.85 -25.09 -18.01
N ALA A 362 -3.89 -24.49 -17.30
CA ALA A 362 -4.16 -23.74 -16.08
C ALA A 362 -4.78 -22.38 -16.40
N VAL A 363 -5.94 -22.12 -15.81
CA VAL A 363 -6.64 -20.84 -15.91
C VAL A 363 -6.30 -20.02 -14.69
N VAL A 364 -5.55 -18.93 -14.87
CA VAL A 364 -5.27 -17.99 -13.78
C VAL A 364 -6.56 -17.24 -13.45
N GLN A 365 -6.93 -17.21 -12.18
CA GLN A 365 -8.18 -16.60 -11.74
C GLN A 365 -8.06 -15.07 -11.72
N THR A 366 -9.06 -14.36 -12.24
CA THR A 366 -9.06 -12.89 -12.31
C THR A 366 -9.47 -12.22 -10.98
N GLY A 367 -10.08 -13.00 -10.08
CA GLY A 367 -10.42 -12.61 -8.71
C GLY A 367 -11.75 -11.90 -8.57
N VAL A 368 -12.04 -11.45 -7.35
CA VAL A 368 -13.17 -10.56 -7.08
C VAL A 368 -12.78 -9.12 -7.40
N ALA A 369 -13.70 -8.38 -8.01
CA ALA A 369 -13.47 -6.97 -8.27
C ALA A 369 -13.45 -6.19 -6.95
N LYS A 370 -12.51 -5.25 -6.83
CA LYS A 370 -12.33 -4.44 -5.63
C LYS A 370 -13.31 -3.26 -5.63
N PRO A 371 -14.14 -3.08 -4.58
CA PRO A 371 -14.93 -1.86 -4.45
C PRO A 371 -14.03 -0.64 -4.36
N LYS A 372 -14.40 0.44 -5.06
CA LYS A 372 -13.66 1.70 -5.10
C LYS A 372 -14.19 2.74 -4.11
N TRP A 373 -15.20 2.38 -3.33
CA TRP A 373 -15.84 3.32 -2.42
C TRP A 373 -15.14 3.38 -1.06
N GLU A 374 -15.13 4.57 -0.44
CA GLU A 374 -14.57 4.81 0.89
C GLU A 374 -15.48 5.75 1.70
N TRP A 375 -16.12 5.24 2.75
CA TRP A 375 -16.99 6.06 3.61
C TRP A 375 -16.36 6.15 5.01
N HIS A 376 -16.89 5.47 6.02
CA HIS A 376 -16.22 5.42 7.33
C HIS A 376 -15.14 4.33 7.31
N ALA A 377 -13.88 4.76 7.38
CA ALA A 377 -12.73 3.87 7.43
C ALA A 377 -12.23 3.74 8.88
N HIS A 378 -12.12 2.51 9.37
CA HIS A 378 -11.61 2.17 10.70
C HIS A 378 -10.31 1.37 10.54
N ARG A 379 -9.26 1.75 11.28
CA ARG A 379 -7.96 1.08 11.22
C ARG A 379 -7.73 0.26 12.48
N PHE A 380 -7.37 -1.00 12.29
CA PHE A 380 -6.98 -1.95 13.33
C PHE A 380 -5.54 -2.38 13.08
N SER A 381 -4.74 -2.50 14.13
CA SER A 381 -3.35 -2.94 14.03
C SER A 381 -2.99 -3.84 15.19
N TRP A 382 -2.20 -4.87 14.88
CA TRP A 382 -1.62 -5.79 15.85
C TRP A 382 -0.11 -5.56 15.87
N GLN A 383 0.43 -5.36 17.07
CA GLN A 383 1.85 -5.08 17.31
C GLN A 383 2.65 -6.35 17.67
N SER A 384 1.95 -7.46 17.87
CA SER A 384 2.54 -8.77 18.17
C SER A 384 2.16 -9.79 17.09
N GLY A 385 2.84 -10.94 17.10
CA GLY A 385 2.69 -11.92 16.03
C GLY A 385 1.31 -12.58 16.04
N VAL A 386 0.56 -12.41 14.95
CA VAL A 386 -0.84 -12.85 14.78
C VAL A 386 -0.90 -14.21 14.10
N GLY A 387 -1.53 -15.18 14.77
CA GLY A 387 -1.76 -16.53 14.25
C GLY A 387 -3.06 -16.64 13.43
N SER A 388 -3.28 -17.83 12.85
CA SER A 388 -4.45 -18.14 12.02
C SER A 388 -5.78 -18.13 12.80
N ASP A 389 -5.74 -18.40 14.10
CA ASP A 389 -6.91 -18.45 14.99
C ASP A 389 -7.35 -17.09 15.55
N ASP A 390 -6.52 -16.05 15.41
CA ASP A 390 -6.80 -14.73 15.98
C ASP A 390 -7.97 -14.06 15.23
N ARG A 391 -8.89 -13.45 16.00
CA ARG A 391 -10.13 -12.86 15.48
C ARG A 391 -10.27 -11.39 15.84
N LEU A 392 -10.92 -10.67 14.95
CA LEU A 392 -11.41 -9.31 15.14
C LEU A 392 -12.92 -9.37 15.36
N GLU A 393 -13.37 -9.01 16.55
CA GLU A 393 -14.79 -8.92 16.88
C GLU A 393 -15.29 -7.49 16.64
N LEU A 394 -16.37 -7.35 15.89
CA LEU A 394 -16.96 -6.08 15.47
C LEU A 394 -18.43 -6.02 15.88
N TRP A 395 -18.78 -4.99 16.64
CA TRP A 395 -20.16 -4.69 16.97
C TRP A 395 -20.64 -3.58 16.04
N LEU A 396 -21.45 -3.97 15.06
CA LEU A 396 -21.92 -3.08 14.00
C LEU A 396 -23.37 -2.64 14.24
N ILE A 397 -23.62 -1.35 14.06
CA ILE A 397 -24.96 -0.78 14.01
C ILE A 397 -25.38 -0.79 12.54
N SER A 398 -26.41 -1.58 12.23
CA SER A 398 -27.00 -1.64 10.89
C SER A 398 -27.69 -0.32 10.50
N PRO A 399 -27.92 -0.06 9.20
CA PRO A 399 -28.58 1.18 8.75
C PRO A 399 -29.95 1.40 9.37
N ILE A 400 -30.72 0.34 9.63
CA ILE A 400 -32.03 0.44 10.25
C ILE A 400 -31.89 0.85 11.73
N MET A 401 -30.95 0.23 12.46
CA MET A 401 -30.67 0.59 13.85
C MET A 401 -30.17 2.03 13.95
N ASN A 402 -29.28 2.44 13.05
CA ASN A 402 -28.78 3.81 12.98
C ASN A 402 -29.92 4.80 12.74
N LYS A 403 -30.86 4.51 11.82
CA LYS A 403 -32.08 5.34 11.64
C LYS A 403 -32.87 5.51 12.93
N PHE A 404 -33.08 4.44 13.70
CA PHE A 404 -33.75 4.54 15.00
C PHE A 404 -32.96 5.38 16.02
N LEU A 405 -31.63 5.23 16.05
CA LEU A 405 -30.75 6.05 16.91
C LEU A 405 -30.81 7.53 16.52
N LYS A 406 -30.80 7.87 15.23
CA LYS A 406 -30.98 9.25 14.74
C LYS A 406 -32.32 9.85 15.15
N VAL A 407 -33.40 9.07 15.07
CA VAL A 407 -34.72 9.51 15.59
C VAL A 407 -34.67 9.71 17.10
N LEU A 408 -34.00 8.83 17.84
CA LEU A 408 -33.84 8.93 19.28
C LEU A 408 -32.97 10.14 19.69
N ASN A 409 -31.95 10.47 18.89
CA ASN A 409 -31.14 11.69 19.01
C ASN A 409 -32.01 12.95 18.90
N ILE A 410 -32.84 13.03 17.85
CA ILE A 410 -33.75 14.17 17.66
C ILE A 410 -34.71 14.30 18.86
N VAL A 411 -35.31 13.18 19.29
CA VAL A 411 -36.23 13.17 20.44
C VAL A 411 -35.52 13.61 21.72
N GLY A 412 -34.32 13.08 21.98
CA GLY A 412 -33.51 13.45 23.13
C GLY A 412 -33.14 14.92 23.14
N MET A 413 -32.78 15.46 21.97
CA MET A 413 -32.39 16.86 21.85
C MET A 413 -33.57 17.81 22.03
N LEU A 414 -34.73 17.48 21.45
CA LEU A 414 -35.97 18.22 21.66
C LEU A 414 -36.44 18.12 23.12
N PHE A 415 -36.22 16.98 23.78
CA PHE A 415 -36.52 16.80 25.21
C PHE A 415 -35.67 17.73 26.08
N LEU A 416 -34.36 17.78 25.85
CA LEU A 416 -33.45 18.71 26.56
C LEU A 416 -33.88 20.16 26.33
N LEU A 417 -34.12 20.55 25.07
CA LEU A 417 -34.58 21.90 24.73
C LEU A 417 -35.90 22.25 25.40
N TYR A 418 -36.88 21.34 25.40
CA TYR A 418 -38.18 21.52 26.04
C TYR A 418 -38.04 21.72 27.56
N MET A 419 -37.19 20.91 28.21
CA MET A 419 -36.92 21.02 29.66
C MET A 419 -36.44 22.43 30.02
N PHE A 420 -35.47 22.98 29.28
CA PHE A 420 -34.92 24.32 29.53
C PHE A 420 -35.88 25.44 29.14
N LEU A 421 -36.63 25.31 28.04
CA LEU A 421 -37.64 26.28 27.64
C LEU A 421 -38.78 26.41 28.67
N ARG A 422 -39.17 25.30 29.32
CA ARG A 422 -40.18 25.30 30.38
C ARG A 422 -39.75 26.14 31.58
N GLU A 423 -38.49 26.01 31.99
CA GLU A 423 -37.94 26.76 33.13
C GLU A 423 -37.80 28.25 32.79
N PHE A 424 -37.37 28.56 31.57
CA PHE A 424 -37.32 29.92 31.07
C PHE A 424 -38.71 30.58 31.07
N GLY A 425 -39.73 29.87 30.59
CA GLY A 425 -41.12 30.35 30.62
C GLY A 425 -41.62 30.64 32.04
N ARG A 426 -41.23 29.82 33.03
CA ARG A 426 -41.60 30.01 34.45
C ARG A 426 -40.84 31.14 35.14
N SER A 427 -39.54 31.30 34.85
CA SER A 427 -38.66 32.30 35.49
C SER A 427 -38.81 33.71 34.90
N MET A 428 -39.28 33.81 33.65
CA MET A 428 -39.45 35.08 32.92
C MET A 428 -40.92 35.55 32.81
N MET A 429 -41.91 34.69 33.11
CA MET A 429 -43.30 35.11 33.36
C MET A 429 -43.70 35.01 34.86
N PRO A 430 -43.23 35.90 35.74
CA PRO A 430 -44.08 36.36 36.83
C PRO A 430 -45.15 37.32 36.26
N SER A 431 -46.30 37.42 36.92
CA SER A 431 -47.26 38.51 36.66
C SER A 431 -46.56 39.86 36.82
N ILE A 432 -46.23 40.54 35.71
CA ILE A 432 -45.41 41.76 35.74
C ILE A 432 -46.32 42.98 35.96
N LYS A 433 -46.45 43.40 37.23
CA LYS A 433 -46.59 44.83 37.56
C LYS A 433 -45.19 45.46 37.53
N GLU A 434 -45.07 46.46 36.66
CA GLU A 434 -44.15 47.59 36.57
C GLU A 434 -42.66 47.50 36.98
N ASN A 435 -41.86 48.22 36.17
CA ASN A 435 -40.52 48.75 36.42
C ASN A 435 -39.29 47.85 36.15
N ILE A 436 -38.96 47.73 34.85
CA ILE A 436 -37.56 47.56 34.42
C ILE A 436 -37.20 48.57 33.33
N GLY A 437 -36.41 49.58 33.70
CA GLY A 437 -35.77 50.51 32.76
C GLY A 437 -34.68 49.82 31.93
N LEU A 438 -34.98 49.51 30.66
CA LEU A 438 -34.00 49.09 29.65
C LEU A 438 -33.27 50.31 29.08
N GLY A 439 -32.05 50.60 29.56
CA GLY A 439 -31.22 51.71 29.06
C GLY A 439 -29.94 51.31 28.35
N GLN A 440 -29.60 50.01 28.26
CA GLN A 440 -28.27 49.59 27.79
C GLN A 440 -28.25 48.42 26.77
N THR A 441 -29.40 48.02 26.23
CA THR A 441 -29.51 46.86 25.31
C THR A 441 -29.14 47.15 23.86
N ALA A 442 -28.95 48.42 23.47
CA ALA A 442 -28.62 48.78 22.08
C ALA A 442 -27.13 48.58 21.72
N LYS A 443 -26.21 48.60 22.70
CA LYS A 443 -24.77 48.41 22.44
C LYS A 443 -24.31 46.94 22.49
N MET A 444 -25.16 46.03 22.98
CA MET A 444 -24.79 44.63 23.21
C MET A 444 -25.34 43.67 22.14
N ALA A 445 -26.37 44.09 21.38
CA ALA A 445 -26.84 43.37 20.18
C ALA A 445 -25.80 43.36 19.04
N LEU A 446 -24.93 44.37 18.99
CA LEU A 446 -23.82 44.43 18.02
C LEU A 446 -22.67 43.47 18.39
N PHE A 447 -22.51 43.13 19.68
CA PHE A 447 -21.43 42.25 20.15
C PHE A 447 -21.76 40.76 19.98
N VAL A 448 -23.03 40.37 20.06
CA VAL A 448 -23.49 39.00 19.78
C VAL A 448 -23.51 38.71 18.27
N SER A 449 -23.72 39.72 17.43
CA SER A 449 -23.63 39.57 15.96
C SER A 449 -22.19 39.44 15.44
N LEU A 450 -21.17 39.81 16.23
CA LEU A 450 -19.75 39.67 15.86
C LEU A 450 -19.09 38.36 16.35
N LEU A 451 -19.70 37.64 17.30
CA LEU A 451 -19.17 36.37 17.81
C LEU A 451 -19.72 35.13 17.07
N ALA A 452 -20.64 35.31 16.13
CA ALA A 452 -21.21 34.24 15.31
C ALA A 452 -20.46 33.98 13.98
N PHE A 453 -19.37 34.70 13.71
CA PHE A 453 -18.46 34.44 12.59
C PHE A 453 -17.12 33.94 13.12
N SER A 454 -16.98 32.62 13.26
CA SER A 454 -15.67 31.99 13.29
C SER A 454 -15.08 32.02 11.86
N PRO A 455 -13.94 32.67 11.60
CA PRO A 455 -13.26 32.50 10.33
C PRO A 455 -12.69 31.08 10.22
N ASN A 456 -12.79 30.52 9.02
CA ASN A 456 -12.10 29.29 8.65
C ASN A 456 -10.61 29.42 8.96
N THR A 457 -10.03 28.41 9.61
CA THR A 457 -8.59 28.25 9.74
C THR A 457 -7.98 28.09 8.35
N LEU A 458 -7.35 29.15 7.83
CA LEU A 458 -6.43 29.06 6.71
C LEU A 458 -5.21 28.26 7.17
N LYS A 459 -5.06 27.05 6.63
CA LYS A 459 -3.86 26.22 6.84
C LYS A 459 -2.68 26.92 6.18
N ALA A 460 -1.60 27.13 6.92
CA ALA A 460 -0.33 27.55 6.37
C ALA A 460 0.24 26.43 5.49
N GLU A 461 0.55 26.76 4.25
CA GLU A 461 1.15 25.87 3.26
C GLU A 461 2.65 25.75 3.56
N MET A 462 3.07 24.59 4.05
CA MET A 462 4.49 24.22 4.13
C MET A 462 5.04 24.06 2.70
N PRO A 463 6.29 24.48 2.42
CA PRO A 463 6.86 24.37 1.08
C PRO A 463 6.94 22.90 0.65
N SER A 464 6.51 22.64 -0.59
CA SER A 464 6.44 21.29 -1.12
C SER A 464 7.82 20.62 -1.17
N GLU A 465 7.83 19.30 -1.00
CA GLU A 465 9.01 18.42 -1.03
C GLU A 465 9.93 18.67 -2.24
N LYS A 466 9.33 19.13 -3.36
CA LYS A 466 10.04 19.56 -4.58
C LYS A 466 11.04 20.69 -4.33
N MET A 467 10.68 21.69 -3.53
CA MET A 467 11.52 22.86 -3.27
C MET A 467 12.72 22.52 -2.39
N LEU A 468 12.56 21.54 -1.49
CA LEU A 468 13.66 21.00 -0.68
C LEU A 468 14.64 20.16 -1.52
N LEU A 469 14.11 19.37 -2.47
CA LEU A 469 14.94 18.63 -3.42
C LEU A 469 15.72 19.55 -4.35
N GLU A 470 15.10 20.62 -4.86
CA GLU A 470 15.76 21.62 -5.72
C GLU A 470 16.91 22.35 -5.01
N LEU A 471 16.73 22.67 -3.72
CA LEU A 471 17.77 23.28 -2.90
C LEU A 471 18.92 22.32 -2.60
N LYS A 472 18.65 21.03 -2.40
CA LYS A 472 19.67 19.99 -2.23
C LYS A 472 20.50 19.76 -3.50
N GLU A 473 19.85 19.70 -4.66
CA GLU A 473 20.53 19.56 -5.96
C GLU A 473 21.44 20.76 -6.26
N LYS A 474 20.97 21.98 -6.00
CA LYS A 474 21.79 23.20 -6.24
C LYS A 474 22.99 23.32 -5.30
N LEU A 475 22.93 22.74 -4.11
CA LEU A 475 24.02 22.80 -3.12
C LEU A 475 25.07 21.68 -3.28
N MET A 476 24.81 20.65 -4.10
CA MET A 476 25.71 19.51 -4.32
C MET A 476 26.21 19.41 -5.78
N VAL A 477 26.62 20.53 -6.37
CA VAL A 477 27.23 20.51 -7.72
C VAL A 477 28.66 19.97 -7.64
N THR A 478 28.89 18.78 -8.22
CA THR A 478 30.22 18.20 -8.37
C THR A 478 31.03 18.91 -9.46
N PRO A 479 32.37 18.99 -9.33
CA PRO A 479 33.21 19.55 -10.38
C PRO A 479 33.11 18.79 -11.71
N ALA A 480 33.06 19.54 -12.82
CA ALA A 480 32.84 19.00 -14.16
C ALA A 480 33.89 17.96 -14.64
N CYS A 481 35.07 17.90 -14.00
CA CYS A 481 36.13 16.97 -14.41
C CYS A 481 36.01 15.56 -13.80
N LEU A 482 35.08 15.30 -12.87
CA LEU A 482 34.93 13.96 -12.28
C LEU A 482 34.36 12.99 -13.34
N PRO A 483 34.88 11.75 -13.42
CA PRO A 483 35.88 11.11 -12.55
C PRO A 483 37.36 11.33 -12.92
N HIS A 484 37.66 12.05 -14.02
CA HIS A 484 39.01 12.17 -14.61
C HIS A 484 39.76 13.47 -14.20
N CYS A 485 39.62 13.92 -12.96
CA CYS A 485 40.26 15.17 -12.49
C CYS A 485 41.77 15.03 -12.21
N ALA A 486 42.34 13.83 -12.27
CA ALA A 486 43.78 13.59 -12.11
C ALA A 486 44.26 12.50 -13.09
N SER A 487 45.47 12.65 -13.63
CA SER A 487 46.10 11.68 -14.53
C SER A 487 47.59 11.53 -14.23
N MET A 488 48.09 10.29 -14.27
CA MET A 488 49.51 9.96 -14.09
C MET A 488 50.17 9.83 -15.47
N GLN A 489 51.10 10.74 -15.76
CA GLN A 489 51.77 10.85 -17.06
C GLN A 489 52.98 9.93 -17.17
N GLN A 490 53.71 9.79 -16.07
CA GLN A 490 54.94 9.02 -16.01
C GLN A 490 55.10 8.37 -14.64
N LEU A 491 55.62 7.15 -14.65
CA LEU A 491 56.00 6.36 -13.49
C LEU A 491 57.40 5.81 -13.71
N GLU A 492 58.32 6.14 -12.82
CA GLU A 492 59.69 5.64 -12.84
C GLU A 492 60.00 4.90 -11.54
N VAL A 493 60.54 3.69 -11.65
CA VAL A 493 60.96 2.87 -10.51
C VAL A 493 62.45 2.62 -10.58
N GLU A 494 63.18 3.11 -9.59
CA GLU A 494 64.61 2.93 -9.46
C GLU A 494 64.90 2.07 -8.23
N ILE A 495 65.70 1.01 -8.40
CA ILE A 495 66.15 0.15 -7.31
C ILE A 495 67.68 0.22 -7.26
N ASN A 496 68.17 0.82 -6.17
CA ASN A 496 69.59 0.90 -5.85
C ASN A 496 69.83 0.10 -4.58
N ASP A 497 70.46 -1.07 -4.74
CA ASP A 497 70.67 -2.08 -3.70
C ASP A 497 69.38 -2.51 -2.99
N GLU A 498 69.13 -1.96 -1.80
CA GLU A 498 68.01 -2.30 -0.92
C GLU A 498 67.02 -1.14 -0.76
N LEU A 499 67.21 -0.04 -1.49
CA LEU A 499 66.34 1.14 -1.45
C LEU A 499 65.60 1.30 -2.77
N MET A 500 64.26 1.32 -2.69
CA MET A 500 63.40 1.58 -3.84
C MET A 500 62.97 3.03 -3.84
N ARG A 501 63.10 3.68 -5.01
CA ARG A 501 62.62 5.03 -5.29
C ARG A 501 61.60 4.99 -6.42
N VAL A 502 60.43 5.57 -6.17
CA VAL A 502 59.33 5.63 -7.14
C VAL A 502 58.99 7.09 -7.41
N THR A 503 59.12 7.54 -8.65
CA THR A 503 58.82 8.91 -9.08
C THR A 503 57.58 8.90 -9.97
N MET A 504 56.58 9.73 -9.64
CA MET A 504 55.32 9.85 -10.38
C MET A 504 55.07 11.30 -10.79
N ASN A 505 54.81 11.53 -12.08
CA ASN A 505 54.34 12.84 -12.58
C ASN A 505 52.83 12.82 -12.72
N ILE A 506 52.14 13.61 -11.91
CA ILE A 506 50.67 13.63 -11.80
C ILE A 506 50.16 15.02 -12.15
N SER A 507 49.23 15.10 -13.10
CA SER A 507 48.48 16.32 -13.42
C SER A 507 47.13 16.30 -12.72
N ALA A 508 46.82 17.34 -11.94
CA ALA A 508 45.53 17.52 -11.28
C ALA A 508 44.82 18.77 -11.83
N ALA A 509 43.58 18.61 -12.30
CA ALA A 509 42.78 19.69 -12.89
C ALA A 509 42.16 20.63 -11.83
N GLN A 510 42.11 20.19 -10.58
CA GLN A 510 41.57 20.91 -9.43
C GLN A 510 42.21 20.40 -8.14
N LYS A 511 41.91 21.05 -7.00
CA LYS A 511 42.35 20.58 -5.68
C LYS A 511 41.62 19.26 -5.34
N ILE A 512 42.33 18.14 -5.36
CA ILE A 512 41.75 16.80 -5.20
C ILE A 512 42.72 15.85 -4.48
N ALA A 513 42.17 14.86 -3.76
CA ALA A 513 42.97 13.76 -3.24
C ALA A 513 43.24 12.75 -4.36
N VAL A 514 44.50 12.38 -4.54
CA VAL A 514 44.95 11.46 -5.59
C VAL A 514 45.59 10.22 -4.95
N PRO A 515 45.26 9.00 -5.40
CA PRO A 515 45.89 7.79 -4.88
C PRO A 515 47.32 7.67 -5.44
N ILE A 516 48.27 7.31 -4.58
CA ILE A 516 49.68 7.11 -4.91
C ILE A 516 50.11 5.68 -4.59
N LEU A 517 51.25 5.23 -5.14
CA LEU A 517 51.71 3.84 -5.01
C LEU A 517 52.24 3.54 -3.60
N GLY A 518 51.38 3.04 -2.72
CA GLY A 518 51.75 2.54 -1.39
C GLY A 518 50.58 1.85 -0.71
N ASN A 519 50.86 0.73 -0.03
CA ASN A 519 49.84 0.00 0.72
C ASN A 519 50.42 -0.57 2.02
N ARG A 520 49.68 -0.41 3.13
CA ARG A 520 50.07 -0.87 4.48
C ARG A 520 50.43 -2.36 4.56
N ASN A 521 49.84 -3.19 3.70
CA ASN A 521 50.01 -4.65 3.74
C ASN A 521 51.07 -5.18 2.77
N SER A 522 51.57 -4.36 1.84
CA SER A 522 52.60 -4.79 0.87
C SER A 522 53.89 -3.99 1.01
N TRP A 523 53.83 -2.67 0.85
CA TRP A 523 54.99 -1.78 0.99
C TRP A 523 54.51 -0.34 1.23
N LEU A 524 55.05 0.30 2.28
CA LEU A 524 54.85 1.71 2.57
C LEU A 524 56.17 2.46 2.43
N PRO A 525 56.18 3.64 1.77
CA PRO A 525 57.38 4.44 1.67
C PRO A 525 57.75 5.05 3.02
N GLU A 526 59.05 5.11 3.31
CA GLU A 526 59.59 5.79 4.49
C GLU A 526 59.58 7.31 4.34
N LYS A 527 59.69 7.81 3.09
CA LYS A 527 59.64 9.23 2.75
C LYS A 527 58.74 9.47 1.53
N VAL A 528 57.91 10.51 1.62
CA VAL A 528 57.06 10.99 0.53
C VAL A 528 57.29 12.48 0.33
N MET A 529 57.64 12.88 -0.88
CA MET A 529 57.87 14.27 -1.28
C MET A 529 56.94 14.65 -2.43
N VAL A 530 56.44 15.88 -2.40
CA VAL A 530 55.67 16.50 -3.50
C VAL A 530 56.41 17.77 -3.90
N ASN A 531 56.81 17.87 -5.17
CA ASN A 531 57.57 19.01 -5.71
C ASN A 531 58.79 19.39 -4.85
N GLY A 532 59.57 18.39 -4.41
CA GLY A 532 60.76 18.58 -3.56
C GLY A 532 60.50 18.93 -2.09
N SER A 533 59.25 19.14 -1.66
CA SER A 533 58.88 19.40 -0.26
C SER A 533 58.30 18.15 0.41
N LYS A 534 58.55 17.93 1.71
CA LYS A 534 57.91 16.83 2.47
C LYS A 534 56.38 16.97 2.40
N ALA A 535 55.68 15.90 2.03
CA ALA A 535 54.23 15.93 1.87
C ALA A 535 53.53 16.11 3.24
N ALA A 536 52.77 17.20 3.42
CA ALA A 536 52.11 17.53 4.69
C ALA A 536 50.74 16.85 4.91
N HIS A 537 50.15 16.23 3.87
CA HIS A 537 48.79 15.70 3.92
C HIS A 537 48.69 14.33 3.23
N LEU A 538 49.06 13.28 3.95
CA LEU A 538 48.88 11.88 3.55
C LEU A 538 47.70 11.27 4.31
N ASN A 539 46.92 10.43 3.64
CA ASN A 539 45.86 9.66 4.27
C ASN A 539 45.92 8.20 3.81
N LEU A 540 45.52 7.27 4.68
CA LEU A 540 45.34 5.86 4.36
C LEU A 540 43.85 5.57 4.27
N ASP A 541 43.41 4.92 3.20
CA ASP A 541 42.03 4.45 3.10
C ASP A 541 41.78 3.17 3.92
N SER A 542 40.52 2.76 4.03
CA SER A 542 40.12 1.55 4.77
C SER A 542 40.74 0.25 4.24
N SER A 543 41.22 0.25 2.99
CA SER A 543 41.93 -0.88 2.36
C SER A 543 43.46 -0.77 2.48
N GLY A 544 43.95 0.23 3.23
CA GLY A 544 45.37 0.47 3.48
C GLY A 544 46.11 1.18 2.35
N GLY A 545 45.42 1.73 1.34
CA GLY A 545 46.02 2.46 0.21
C GLY A 545 46.34 3.92 0.55
N LEU A 546 47.46 4.43 0.02
CA LEU A 546 47.98 5.76 0.33
C LEU A 546 47.44 6.84 -0.63
N TRP A 547 47.02 7.97 -0.07
CA TRP A 547 46.48 9.12 -0.78
C TRP A 547 47.22 10.40 -0.43
N VAL A 548 47.38 11.29 -1.40
CA VAL A 548 47.97 12.62 -1.22
C VAL A 548 47.07 13.71 -1.80
N MET A 549 47.00 14.86 -1.14
CA MET A 549 46.21 16.00 -1.62
C MET A 549 47.06 16.87 -2.57
N LEU A 550 46.61 17.04 -3.80
CA LEU A 550 47.27 17.85 -4.83
C LEU A 550 46.41 19.06 -5.20
N THR A 551 47.05 20.19 -5.47
CA THR A 551 46.41 21.39 -6.00
C THR A 551 46.27 21.30 -7.52
N LYS A 552 45.60 22.28 -8.15
CA LYS A 552 45.55 22.35 -9.62
C LYS A 552 46.95 22.59 -10.18
N GLY A 553 47.42 21.73 -11.07
CA GLY A 553 48.75 21.82 -11.69
C GLY A 553 49.40 20.46 -11.95
N VAL A 554 50.64 20.49 -12.43
CA VAL A 554 51.50 19.30 -12.56
C VAL A 554 52.36 19.17 -11.31
N HIS A 555 52.40 17.98 -10.74
CA HIS A 555 53.11 17.66 -9.51
C HIS A 555 54.01 16.45 -9.70
N GLU A 556 55.25 16.55 -9.23
CA GLU A 556 56.17 15.43 -9.09
C GLU A 556 56.01 14.85 -7.68
N VAL A 557 55.68 13.57 -7.58
CA VAL A 557 55.55 12.84 -6.31
C VAL A 557 56.62 11.76 -6.25
N VAL A 558 57.50 11.86 -5.26
CA VAL A 558 58.62 10.93 -5.06
C VAL A 558 58.42 10.14 -3.77
N LEU A 559 58.45 8.83 -3.88
CA LEU A 559 58.38 7.88 -2.77
C LEU A 559 59.72 7.16 -2.62
N SER A 560 60.21 7.00 -1.40
CA SER A 560 61.39 6.16 -1.15
C SER A 560 61.27 5.35 0.13
N GLY A 561 61.76 4.12 0.12
CA GLY A 561 61.76 3.22 1.30
C GLY A 561 62.54 1.93 1.04
N SER A 562 62.91 1.23 2.11
CA SER A 562 63.61 -0.06 2.04
C SER A 562 62.72 -1.16 1.43
N ILE A 563 63.35 -2.10 0.72
CA ILE A 563 62.71 -3.34 0.23
C ILE A 563 63.25 -4.59 0.95
N GLN A 564 64.03 -4.42 2.02
CA GLN A 564 64.53 -5.53 2.84
C GLN A 564 63.38 -6.34 3.46
N GLY A 565 63.52 -7.68 3.45
CA GLY A 565 62.53 -8.60 4.03
C GLY A 565 61.32 -8.91 3.13
N HIS A 566 61.22 -8.29 1.95
CA HIS A 566 60.20 -8.61 0.96
C HIS A 566 60.78 -9.53 -0.13
N HIS A 567 60.04 -10.55 -0.55
CA HIS A 567 60.43 -11.43 -1.66
C HIS A 567 59.76 -11.02 -2.98
N GLN A 568 58.56 -10.46 -2.87
CA GLN A 568 57.76 -9.96 -3.97
C GLN A 568 56.93 -8.78 -3.44
N ILE A 569 56.95 -7.66 -4.15
CA ILE A 569 56.14 -6.47 -3.85
C ILE A 569 55.27 -6.20 -5.08
N MET A 570 53.94 -6.15 -4.88
CA MET A 570 53.00 -5.78 -5.93
C MET A 570 52.32 -4.46 -5.57
N LEU A 571 52.51 -3.45 -6.41
CA LEU A 571 51.97 -2.10 -6.27
C LEU A 571 50.92 -1.86 -7.35
N SER A 572 49.65 -1.89 -6.97
CA SER A 572 48.53 -1.55 -7.87
C SER A 572 48.31 -0.05 -7.95
N SER A 573 48.19 0.51 -9.16
CA SER A 573 47.81 1.90 -9.39
C SER A 573 46.31 2.02 -9.68
N ARG A 574 45.66 3.02 -9.06
CA ARG A 574 44.27 3.40 -9.40
C ARG A 574 44.18 4.42 -10.54
N LEU A 575 45.32 5.02 -10.91
CA LEU A 575 45.45 5.85 -12.10
C LEU A 575 46.11 5.04 -13.22
N ALA A 576 45.63 5.20 -14.45
CA ALA A 576 46.26 4.55 -15.61
C ALA A 576 47.71 5.01 -15.77
N ILE A 577 48.62 4.04 -15.94
CA ILE A 577 50.06 4.28 -16.13
C ILE A 577 50.29 4.50 -17.63
N HIS A 578 50.80 5.67 -18.04
CA HIS A 578 50.98 5.98 -19.47
C HIS A 578 52.42 5.78 -19.96
N ASN A 579 53.43 6.11 -19.14
CA ASN A 579 54.85 5.93 -19.47
C ASN A 579 55.58 5.33 -18.27
N PHE A 580 55.95 4.05 -18.37
CA PHE A 580 56.67 3.33 -17.32
C PHE A 580 58.13 3.12 -17.70
N SER A 581 59.05 3.54 -16.84
CA SER A 581 60.48 3.23 -16.92
C SER A 581 60.95 2.57 -15.62
N SER A 582 61.91 1.66 -15.74
CA SER A 582 62.54 1.04 -14.57
C SER A 582 64.05 0.99 -14.76
N SER A 583 64.78 1.38 -13.72
CA SER A 583 66.23 1.24 -13.65
C SER A 583 66.58 0.38 -12.42
N VAL A 584 67.32 -0.70 -12.64
CA VAL A 584 67.71 -1.62 -11.57
C VAL A 584 69.23 -1.78 -11.62
N ASN A 585 69.92 -1.27 -10.61
CA ASN A 585 71.39 -1.33 -10.52
C ASN A 585 71.91 -2.64 -9.90
N ASN A 586 71.02 -3.57 -9.52
CA ASN A 586 71.35 -4.84 -8.89
C ASN A 586 70.67 -6.02 -9.59
N ALA A 587 71.45 -6.99 -10.09
CA ALA A 587 70.95 -8.13 -10.86
C ALA A 587 70.03 -9.10 -10.09
N MET A 588 69.87 -8.92 -8.76
CA MET A 588 69.03 -9.77 -7.91
C MET A 588 67.54 -9.43 -7.94
N TRP A 589 67.16 -8.28 -8.52
CA TRP A 589 65.78 -7.80 -8.55
C TRP A 589 65.29 -7.64 -9.98
N ARG A 590 64.03 -8.03 -10.21
CA ARG A 590 63.33 -7.78 -11.47
C ARG A 590 62.11 -6.93 -11.20
N VAL A 591 61.92 -5.89 -12.02
CA VAL A 591 60.70 -5.10 -12.04
C VAL A 591 59.91 -5.46 -13.29
N GLY A 592 58.67 -5.90 -13.10
CA GLY A 592 57.69 -6.16 -14.15
C GLY A 592 56.50 -5.22 -14.01
N SER A 593 55.83 -4.90 -15.11
CA SER A 593 54.58 -4.14 -15.10
C SER A 593 53.72 -4.57 -16.29
N ASP A 594 52.40 -4.47 -16.14
CA ASP A 594 51.47 -4.57 -17.27
C ASP A 594 51.35 -3.26 -18.05
N HIS A 595 52.14 -2.23 -17.69
CA HIS A 595 52.11 -0.87 -18.22
C HIS A 595 50.74 -0.21 -18.15
N LYS A 596 49.82 -0.69 -17.31
CA LYS A 596 48.44 -0.20 -17.24
C LYS A 596 47.96 0.03 -15.82
N SER A 597 48.18 -0.95 -14.94
CA SER A 597 47.50 -1.01 -13.65
C SER A 597 48.35 -1.48 -12.47
N TYR A 598 49.50 -2.12 -12.68
CA TYR A 598 50.36 -2.53 -11.58
C TYR A 598 51.85 -2.54 -11.92
N VAL A 599 52.68 -2.50 -10.87
CA VAL A 599 54.11 -2.78 -10.91
C VAL A 599 54.42 -3.88 -9.91
N GLU A 600 55.19 -4.87 -10.34
CA GLU A 600 55.64 -6.02 -9.58
C GLU A 600 57.17 -5.98 -9.45
N ILE A 601 57.67 -6.12 -8.23
CA ILE A 601 59.10 -6.24 -7.94
C ILE A 601 59.32 -7.62 -7.32
N SER A 602 60.14 -8.45 -7.95
CA SER A 602 60.41 -9.83 -7.50
C SER A 602 61.91 -10.06 -7.33
N ASN A 603 62.28 -10.74 -6.24
CA ASN A 603 63.66 -11.20 -6.00
C ASN A 603 63.92 -12.52 -6.75
N LEU A 604 65.00 -12.59 -7.52
CA LEU A 604 65.30 -13.72 -8.41
C LEU A 604 65.99 -14.91 -7.73
N ASN A 605 66.34 -14.83 -6.43
CA ASN A 605 67.13 -15.86 -5.74
C ASN A 605 66.33 -16.95 -5.00
N ILE A 606 65.00 -16.98 -5.09
CA ILE A 606 64.14 -17.93 -4.35
C ILE A 606 63.10 -18.59 -5.27
N GLU A 607 63.55 -19.17 -6.37
CA GLU A 607 62.71 -20.10 -7.18
C GLU A 607 63.21 -21.55 -7.19
N ASN A 608 64.29 -21.88 -6.49
CA ASN A 608 64.82 -23.25 -6.44
C ASN A 608 64.97 -23.75 -5.01
N GLN A 609 63.85 -24.00 -4.31
CA GLN A 609 63.77 -24.95 -3.18
C GLN A 609 62.34 -24.98 -2.60
N LYS A 610 61.39 -25.65 -3.27
CA LYS A 610 60.22 -26.31 -2.65
C LYS A 610 59.34 -26.99 -3.72
N ALA A 611 59.73 -28.19 -4.13
CA ALA A 611 58.82 -29.20 -4.70
C ALA A 611 59.51 -30.57 -4.77
N LYS A 612 59.95 -31.09 -3.62
CA LYS A 612 60.24 -32.52 -3.47
C LYS A 612 59.64 -32.97 -2.15
N GLU A 613 58.38 -33.39 -2.27
CA GLU A 613 57.68 -34.42 -1.51
C GLU A 613 56.20 -34.31 -1.90
N ALA A 614 55.90 -34.71 -3.15
CA ALA A 614 54.51 -34.91 -3.56
C ALA A 614 54.09 -36.28 -3.02
N SER A 615 53.49 -36.25 -1.84
CA SER A 615 52.61 -37.32 -1.39
C SER A 615 51.55 -37.54 -2.46
N LYS A 616 51.25 -38.81 -2.76
CA LYS A 616 50.32 -39.25 -3.80
C LYS A 616 48.95 -38.61 -3.56
N ILE A 617 48.63 -37.53 -4.26
CA ILE A 617 47.37 -36.79 -4.07
C ILE A 617 46.25 -37.60 -4.73
N GLU A 618 45.36 -38.17 -3.92
CA GLU A 618 44.16 -38.85 -4.41
C GLU A 618 43.19 -37.86 -5.08
N PRO A 619 42.51 -38.22 -6.18
CA PRO A 619 41.57 -37.35 -6.87
C PRO A 619 40.40 -36.99 -5.94
N LEU A 620 40.07 -35.70 -5.86
CA LEU A 620 38.87 -35.21 -5.17
C LEU A 620 37.91 -34.65 -6.22
N VAL A 621 36.74 -35.27 -6.34
CA VAL A 621 35.75 -34.94 -7.37
C VAL A 621 34.47 -34.42 -6.74
N GLU A 622 33.94 -33.32 -7.25
CA GLU A 622 32.64 -32.77 -6.89
C GLU A 622 31.62 -33.08 -7.98
N VAL A 623 30.48 -33.67 -7.60
CA VAL A 623 29.33 -33.91 -8.47
C VAL A 623 28.20 -33.01 -8.02
N GLU A 624 27.86 -32.05 -8.87
CA GLU A 624 26.75 -31.13 -8.67
C GLU A 624 25.58 -31.58 -9.55
N ARG A 625 24.44 -31.89 -8.94
CA ARG A 625 23.21 -32.26 -9.64
C ARG A 625 22.14 -31.20 -9.40
N THR A 626 21.59 -30.65 -10.47
CA THR A 626 20.45 -29.75 -10.41
C THR A 626 19.23 -30.46 -10.96
N PHE A 627 18.28 -30.77 -10.08
CA PHE A 627 17.01 -31.39 -10.40
C PHE A 627 15.99 -30.33 -10.79
N TYR A 628 15.37 -30.48 -11.96
CA TYR A 628 14.34 -29.57 -12.48
C TYR A 628 12.99 -30.28 -12.45
N PHE A 629 12.13 -29.91 -11.52
CA PHE A 629 10.78 -30.45 -11.36
C PHE A 629 9.76 -29.51 -12.01
N GLY A 630 9.49 -29.73 -13.31
CA GLY A 630 8.46 -29.03 -14.09
C GLY A 630 7.40 -29.99 -14.65
N GLN A 631 6.83 -29.68 -15.81
CA GLN A 631 5.92 -30.60 -16.53
C GLN A 631 6.63 -31.88 -16.97
N ARG A 632 7.95 -31.80 -17.20
CA ARG A 632 8.89 -32.92 -17.37
C ARG A 632 10.02 -32.77 -16.38
N TRP A 633 10.55 -33.88 -15.89
CA TRP A 633 11.66 -33.87 -14.93
C TRP A 633 12.99 -34.06 -15.64
N TYR A 634 13.96 -33.22 -15.29
CA TYR A 634 15.33 -33.28 -15.82
C TYR A 634 16.35 -33.16 -14.70
N VAL A 635 17.55 -33.66 -14.95
CA VAL A 635 18.70 -33.45 -14.06
C VAL A 635 19.88 -32.97 -14.88
N ASP A 636 20.43 -31.83 -14.53
CA ASP A 636 21.74 -31.40 -15.03
C ASP A 636 22.80 -31.87 -14.05
N THR A 637 23.70 -32.74 -14.51
CA THR A 637 24.81 -33.23 -13.70
C THR A 637 26.11 -32.63 -14.20
N LYS A 638 26.90 -32.08 -13.27
CA LYS A 638 28.20 -31.47 -13.53
C LYS A 638 29.23 -32.08 -12.60
N VAL A 639 30.27 -32.66 -13.19
CA VAL A 639 31.34 -33.34 -12.46
C VAL A 639 32.62 -32.54 -12.61
N LYS A 640 33.29 -32.20 -11.51
CA LYS A 640 34.48 -31.35 -11.48
C LYS A 640 35.59 -31.93 -10.61
N LEU A 641 36.80 -32.03 -11.15
CA LEU A 641 38.01 -32.39 -10.41
C LEU A 641 38.54 -31.17 -9.64
N LEU A 642 38.53 -31.23 -8.30
CA LEU A 642 38.87 -30.09 -7.42
C LEU A 642 40.37 -29.88 -7.24
N ASN A 643 41.16 -30.96 -7.19
CA ASN A 643 42.61 -30.91 -7.01
C ASN A 643 43.39 -31.17 -8.31
N LYS A 644 44.71 -30.97 -8.27
CA LYS A 644 45.63 -31.42 -9.33
C LYS A 644 46.05 -32.85 -9.02
N ILE A 645 46.02 -33.71 -10.03
CA ILE A 645 46.33 -35.14 -9.90
C ILE A 645 47.53 -35.51 -10.77
N ASP A 646 48.34 -36.46 -10.31
CA ASP A 646 49.57 -36.86 -11.04
C ASP A 646 49.27 -37.74 -12.27
N LYS A 647 48.14 -38.46 -12.25
CA LYS A 647 47.70 -39.36 -13.32
C LYS A 647 46.22 -39.13 -13.64
N PRO A 648 45.76 -39.34 -14.90
CA PRO A 648 44.34 -39.32 -15.24
C PRO A 648 43.54 -40.29 -14.36
N TYR A 649 42.32 -39.89 -14.00
CA TYR A 649 41.41 -40.64 -13.13
C TYR A 649 40.12 -40.97 -13.89
N SER A 650 39.67 -42.22 -13.80
CA SER A 650 38.39 -42.68 -14.36
C SER A 650 37.38 -42.81 -13.24
N LEU A 651 36.32 -42.01 -13.30
CA LEU A 651 35.18 -42.08 -12.38
C LEU A 651 34.06 -42.91 -13.02
N MET A 652 33.58 -43.92 -12.30
CA MET A 652 32.34 -44.64 -12.62
C MET A 652 31.26 -44.11 -11.67
N TYR A 653 30.36 -43.29 -12.18
CA TYR A 653 29.31 -42.65 -11.39
C TYR A 653 27.98 -43.35 -11.60
N ASP A 654 27.34 -43.78 -10.52
CA ASP A 654 26.04 -44.46 -10.53
C ASP A 654 24.92 -43.51 -10.95
N LEU A 655 24.14 -43.90 -11.96
CA LEU A 655 22.93 -43.16 -12.38
C LEU A 655 21.73 -43.55 -11.49
N LEU A 656 20.76 -42.64 -11.36
CA LEU A 656 19.52 -42.93 -10.62
C LEU A 656 18.71 -44.01 -11.35
N GLU A 657 17.83 -44.66 -10.61
CA GLU A 657 16.91 -45.63 -11.19
C GLU A 657 16.06 -44.97 -12.28
N SER A 658 16.04 -45.56 -13.48
CA SER A 658 15.33 -45.03 -14.66
C SER A 658 15.82 -43.66 -15.17
N GLU A 659 17.01 -43.20 -14.78
CA GLU A 659 17.64 -42.01 -15.37
C GLU A 659 18.13 -42.29 -16.80
N SER A 660 17.79 -41.39 -17.73
CA SER A 660 18.22 -41.52 -19.14
C SER A 660 19.00 -40.29 -19.59
N ILE A 661 20.28 -40.46 -19.95
CA ILE A 661 21.13 -39.36 -20.42
C ILE A 661 20.71 -38.92 -21.84
N LEU A 662 20.50 -37.61 -22.02
CA LEU A 662 20.11 -37.01 -23.30
C LEU A 662 21.32 -36.65 -24.18
N ASN A 663 22.48 -36.43 -23.57
CA ASN A 663 23.72 -36.08 -24.26
C ASN A 663 24.42 -37.34 -24.82
N LYS A 664 24.61 -37.40 -26.14
CA LYS A 664 25.28 -38.55 -26.81
C LYS A 664 26.79 -38.67 -26.51
N GLU A 665 27.38 -37.68 -25.85
CA GLU A 665 28.84 -37.60 -25.60
C GLU A 665 29.28 -38.33 -24.32
N ILE A 666 28.34 -38.77 -23.48
CA ILE A 666 28.63 -39.51 -22.24
C ILE A 666 28.42 -41.00 -22.49
N GLU A 667 29.45 -41.80 -22.23
CA GLU A 667 29.37 -43.26 -22.32
C GLU A 667 28.69 -43.82 -21.07
N VAL A 668 27.66 -44.65 -21.29
CA VAL A 668 26.91 -45.33 -20.22
C VAL A 668 27.13 -46.83 -20.35
N LYS A 669 27.56 -47.47 -19.28
CA LYS A 669 27.75 -48.92 -19.20
C LYS A 669 27.21 -49.44 -17.87
N ALA A 670 26.36 -50.46 -17.90
CA ALA A 670 25.78 -51.08 -16.70
C ALA A 670 25.17 -50.07 -15.69
N ASN A 671 24.40 -49.09 -16.18
CA ASN A 671 23.79 -48.01 -15.37
C ASN A 671 24.78 -47.04 -14.70
N GLN A 672 26.02 -46.99 -15.17
CA GLN A 672 27.05 -46.06 -14.70
C GLN A 672 27.53 -45.16 -15.84
N ALA A 673 27.73 -43.88 -15.54
CA ALA A 673 28.41 -42.93 -16.43
C ALA A 673 29.93 -43.04 -16.24
N ILE A 674 30.65 -43.27 -17.33
CA ILE A 674 32.12 -43.39 -17.31
C ILE A 674 32.75 -42.06 -17.71
N LEU A 675 33.53 -41.47 -16.80
CA LEU A 675 34.15 -40.15 -16.98
C LEU A 675 35.67 -40.22 -16.85
N HIS A 676 36.40 -39.73 -17.85
CA HIS A 676 37.86 -39.69 -17.84
C HIS A 676 38.37 -38.28 -17.49
N LEU A 677 38.74 -38.06 -16.23
CA LEU A 677 39.21 -36.78 -15.68
C LEU A 677 40.74 -36.66 -15.74
N SER A 678 41.24 -35.47 -16.08
CA SER A 678 42.68 -35.16 -16.07
C SER A 678 42.92 -33.68 -15.81
N ASN A 679 44.17 -33.28 -15.54
CA ASN A 679 44.51 -31.86 -15.37
C ASN A 679 44.16 -30.98 -16.60
N LYS A 680 44.03 -31.57 -17.80
CA LYS A 680 43.59 -30.88 -19.04
C LYS A 680 42.07 -30.90 -19.22
N LYS A 681 41.39 -31.96 -18.77
CA LYS A 681 39.94 -32.15 -18.87
C LYS A 681 39.36 -32.40 -17.48
N ARG A 682 39.11 -31.31 -16.76
CA ARG A 682 38.72 -31.32 -15.34
C ARG A 682 37.20 -31.33 -15.10
N THR A 683 36.39 -31.16 -16.14
CA THR A 683 34.93 -30.98 -15.99
C THR A 683 34.17 -31.77 -17.06
N TYR A 684 33.06 -32.40 -16.65
CA TYR A 684 32.03 -32.96 -17.52
C TYR A 684 30.66 -32.38 -17.14
N SER A 685 29.75 -32.28 -18.11
CA SER A 685 28.38 -31.85 -17.87
C SER A 685 27.41 -32.51 -18.85
N TRP A 686 26.27 -32.99 -18.36
CA TRP A 686 25.21 -33.55 -19.21
C TRP A 686 23.83 -33.32 -18.58
N ARG A 687 22.79 -33.50 -19.39
CA ARG A 687 21.39 -33.50 -18.97
C ARG A 687 20.80 -34.91 -19.10
N SER A 688 20.04 -35.31 -18.10
CA SER A 688 19.26 -36.54 -18.08
C SER A 688 17.76 -36.24 -17.96
N SER A 689 16.91 -37.12 -18.48
CA SER A 689 15.47 -37.13 -18.17
C SER A 689 15.16 -38.11 -17.04
N LEU A 690 14.22 -37.74 -16.17
CA LEU A 690 13.68 -38.60 -15.12
C LEU A 690 12.18 -38.86 -15.33
N PRO A 691 11.67 -40.06 -14.99
CA PRO A 691 10.24 -40.30 -14.91
C PRO A 691 9.62 -39.53 -13.74
N ILE A 692 8.34 -39.16 -13.86
CA ILE A 692 7.58 -38.49 -12.79
C ILE A 692 7.03 -39.54 -11.83
N THR A 693 7.45 -39.48 -10.58
CA THR A 693 7.00 -40.37 -9.49
C THR A 693 6.45 -39.56 -8.31
N LYS A 694 5.71 -40.19 -7.39
CA LYS A 694 5.25 -39.52 -6.16
C LYS A 694 6.38 -39.37 -5.13
N GLU A 695 7.27 -40.35 -5.11
CA GLU A 695 8.42 -40.40 -4.23
C GLU A 695 9.69 -40.61 -5.05
N LEU A 696 10.77 -39.93 -4.66
CA LEU A 696 12.09 -40.05 -5.28
C LEU A 696 13.14 -40.14 -4.17
N ASP A 697 13.82 -41.29 -4.10
CA ASP A 697 14.91 -41.52 -3.15
C ASP A 697 16.26 -41.21 -3.83
N LEU A 698 17.01 -40.29 -3.22
CA LEU A 698 18.36 -39.94 -3.62
C LEU A 698 19.34 -40.50 -2.58
N LYS A 699 20.13 -41.50 -2.98
CA LYS A 699 21.18 -42.08 -2.14
C LYS A 699 22.55 -41.51 -2.55
N ALA A 700 23.32 -41.02 -1.59
CA ALA A 700 24.68 -40.56 -1.83
C ALA A 700 25.66 -41.72 -2.02
N SER A 701 26.68 -41.50 -2.86
CA SER A 701 27.73 -42.49 -3.10
C SER A 701 28.51 -42.82 -1.83
N SER A 702 28.96 -44.07 -1.70
CA SER A 702 29.84 -44.53 -0.62
C SER A 702 31.34 -44.35 -0.96
N GLN A 703 31.68 -43.60 -2.02
CA GLN A 703 33.05 -43.36 -2.45
C GLN A 703 33.63 -42.11 -1.77
N ASN A 704 34.60 -42.28 -0.85
CA ASN A 704 35.22 -41.19 -0.09
C ASN A 704 35.89 -40.07 -0.93
N GLN A 705 36.15 -40.32 -2.21
CA GLN A 705 36.75 -39.37 -3.16
C GLN A 705 35.72 -38.46 -3.84
N LEU A 706 34.42 -38.73 -3.61
CA LEU A 706 33.30 -38.07 -4.25
C LEU A 706 32.59 -37.15 -3.26
N LEU A 707 32.36 -35.90 -3.67
CA LEU A 707 31.54 -34.94 -2.93
C LEU A 707 30.29 -34.66 -3.74
N GLU A 708 29.13 -35.02 -3.22
CA GLU A 708 27.86 -34.74 -3.88
C GLU A 708 27.22 -33.45 -3.38
N VAL A 709 26.63 -32.72 -4.31
CA VAL A 709 25.83 -31.52 -4.07
C VAL A 709 24.56 -31.66 -4.89
N TRP A 710 23.41 -31.65 -4.22
CA TRP A 710 22.11 -31.73 -4.89
C TRP A 710 21.40 -30.41 -4.74
N GLN A 711 20.87 -29.90 -5.84
CA GLN A 711 20.14 -28.65 -5.92
C GLN A 711 18.81 -28.90 -6.60
N MET A 712 17.73 -28.26 -6.14
CA MET A 712 16.40 -28.50 -6.69
C MET A 712 15.75 -27.20 -7.16
N ASP A 713 15.28 -27.22 -8.40
CA ASP A 713 14.45 -26.20 -9.02
C ASP A 713 13.02 -26.74 -9.11
N ILE A 714 12.13 -26.21 -8.28
CA ILE A 714 10.77 -26.72 -8.09
C ILE A 714 9.79 -25.72 -8.69
N ALA A 715 9.13 -26.10 -9.79
CA ALA A 715 8.08 -25.27 -10.38
C ALA A 715 6.87 -25.13 -9.44
N SER A 716 6.10 -24.05 -9.57
CA SER A 716 4.91 -23.76 -8.74
C SER A 716 3.74 -24.74 -8.92
N ILE A 717 3.85 -25.67 -9.88
CA ILE A 717 2.88 -26.76 -10.07
C ILE A 717 3.16 -27.98 -9.17
N TRP A 718 4.28 -28.00 -8.45
CA TRP A 718 4.67 -29.08 -7.55
C TRP A 718 4.84 -28.54 -6.13
N ASP A 719 4.22 -29.21 -5.17
CA ASP A 719 4.60 -29.14 -3.76
C ASP A 719 5.64 -30.25 -3.48
N MET A 720 6.63 -29.94 -2.65
CA MET A 720 7.73 -30.86 -2.35
C MET A 720 8.03 -30.86 -0.86
N ASN A 721 7.92 -32.05 -0.27
CA ASN A 721 8.40 -32.33 1.08
C ASN A 721 9.64 -33.22 1.01
N TYR A 722 10.52 -33.11 1.99
CA TYR A 722 11.74 -33.91 2.06
C TYR A 722 11.95 -34.50 3.45
N LYS A 723 12.60 -35.67 3.49
CA LYS A 723 12.92 -36.40 4.73
C LYS A 723 14.31 -37.02 4.65
N GLY A 724 14.97 -37.12 5.80
CA GLY A 724 16.28 -37.75 5.95
C GLY A 724 17.42 -36.73 6.00
N ILE A 725 17.50 -35.83 5.02
CA ILE A 725 18.56 -34.81 4.93
C ILE A 725 17.94 -33.42 4.86
N GLU A 726 18.41 -32.52 5.73
CA GLU A 726 18.05 -31.10 5.70
C GLU A 726 18.96 -30.31 4.73
N PRO A 727 18.42 -29.29 4.02
CA PRO A 727 19.22 -28.47 3.11
C PRO A 727 20.22 -27.60 3.90
N ILE A 728 21.43 -27.47 3.37
CA ILE A 728 22.50 -26.65 3.99
C ILE A 728 22.27 -25.14 3.78
N GLU A 729 21.63 -24.79 2.67
CA GLU A 729 21.20 -23.43 2.32
C GLU A 729 20.08 -23.49 1.27
N GLN A 730 19.35 -22.39 1.16
CA GLN A 730 18.41 -22.14 0.07
C GLN A 730 19.08 -21.14 -0.86
N LEU A 731 19.71 -21.64 -1.92
CA LEU A 731 20.53 -20.82 -2.81
C LEU A 731 19.62 -19.97 -3.69
N LYS A 732 19.80 -18.65 -3.65
CA LYS A 732 19.13 -17.72 -4.56
C LYS A 732 19.80 -17.80 -5.93
N VAL A 733 19.12 -18.39 -6.91
CA VAL A 733 19.56 -18.45 -8.31
C VAL A 733 18.61 -17.61 -9.16
N GLY A 734 19.07 -16.42 -9.55
CA GLY A 734 18.19 -15.42 -10.16
C GLY A 734 17.16 -14.92 -9.14
N ALA A 735 15.88 -15.11 -9.45
CA ALA A 735 14.76 -14.78 -8.55
C ALA A 735 14.34 -15.96 -7.65
N THR A 736 14.63 -17.20 -8.06
CA THR A 736 14.13 -18.42 -7.42
C THR A 736 15.05 -18.91 -6.29
N LEU A 737 14.47 -19.36 -5.19
CA LEU A 737 15.14 -20.10 -4.14
C LEU A 737 15.20 -21.59 -4.49
N MET A 738 16.40 -22.16 -4.42
CA MET A 738 16.64 -23.57 -4.69
C MET A 738 17.26 -24.24 -3.46
N PRO A 739 16.60 -25.22 -2.83
CA PRO A 739 17.19 -25.94 -1.71
C PRO A 739 18.43 -26.68 -2.21
N ARG A 740 19.52 -26.53 -1.44
CA ARG A 740 20.81 -27.17 -1.71
C ARG A 740 21.15 -28.12 -0.58
N PHE A 741 21.39 -29.37 -0.94
CA PHE A 741 21.75 -30.46 -0.03
C PHE A 741 23.20 -30.86 -0.27
N LYS A 742 23.87 -31.26 0.80
CA LYS A 742 25.21 -31.83 0.75
C LYS A 742 25.22 -33.09 1.62
N PRO A 743 24.85 -34.25 1.04
CA PRO A 743 24.76 -35.49 1.79
C PRO A 743 26.15 -35.98 2.21
N TRP A 744 26.19 -36.83 3.23
CA TRP A 744 27.34 -37.68 3.55
C TRP A 744 27.19 -39.07 2.93
N ASP A 745 28.29 -39.82 2.95
CA ASP A 745 28.37 -41.18 2.44
C ASP A 745 27.21 -42.02 3.00
N ASP A 746 26.50 -42.72 2.11
CA ASP A 746 25.32 -43.54 2.40
C ASP A 746 24.09 -42.80 2.99
N GLU A 747 24.08 -41.47 3.14
CA GLU A 747 22.85 -40.74 3.49
C GLU A 747 21.80 -40.84 2.35
N VAL A 748 20.53 -40.93 2.75
CA VAL A 748 19.38 -41.01 1.82
C VAL A 748 18.47 -39.80 2.04
N LEU A 749 18.14 -39.12 0.95
CA LEU A 749 17.14 -38.05 0.89
C LEU A 749 15.91 -38.58 0.16
N THR A 750 14.81 -38.72 0.89
CA THR A 750 13.51 -39.06 0.32
C THR A 750 12.75 -37.79 0.01
N LEU A 751 12.34 -37.61 -1.24
CA LEU A 751 11.51 -36.51 -1.72
C LEU A 751 10.10 -37.00 -1.98
N SER A 752 9.11 -36.34 -1.40
CA SER A 752 7.70 -36.54 -1.70
C SER A 752 7.21 -35.37 -2.55
N LEU A 753 6.85 -35.62 -3.80
CA LEU A 753 6.36 -34.61 -4.73
C LEU A 753 4.88 -34.81 -5.03
N GLU A 754 4.11 -33.75 -4.84
CA GLU A 754 2.67 -33.73 -5.11
C GLU A 754 2.34 -32.67 -6.16
N LYS A 755 1.58 -33.06 -7.20
CA LYS A 755 1.19 -32.13 -8.25
C LYS A 755 0.00 -31.29 -7.77
N ALA A 756 0.20 -29.99 -7.63
CA ALA A 756 -0.83 -29.07 -7.19
C ALA A 756 -1.93 -28.95 -8.26
N LYS A 757 -3.19 -29.09 -7.85
CA LYS A 757 -4.35 -29.01 -8.75
C LYS A 757 -4.84 -27.57 -8.85
N ALA A 758 -4.96 -27.07 -10.08
CA ALA A 758 -5.52 -25.75 -10.36
C ALA A 758 -6.97 -25.65 -9.85
N VAL A 759 -7.27 -24.62 -9.06
CA VAL A 759 -8.63 -24.36 -8.58
C VAL A 759 -9.49 -23.82 -9.72
N LYS A 760 -10.73 -24.31 -9.87
CA LYS A 760 -11.68 -23.68 -10.79
C LYS A 760 -12.08 -22.32 -10.23
N GLY A 761 -11.82 -21.24 -10.98
CA GLY A 761 -12.23 -19.89 -10.61
C GLY A 761 -12.59 -19.05 -11.83
N GLU A 762 -13.04 -17.83 -11.59
CA GLU A 762 -13.46 -16.92 -12.64
C GLU A 762 -12.27 -16.52 -13.52
N SER A 763 -12.42 -16.69 -14.84
CA SER A 763 -11.45 -16.23 -15.85
C SER A 763 -11.75 -14.84 -16.40
N LEU A 764 -12.93 -14.31 -16.09
CA LEU A 764 -13.40 -12.99 -16.48
C LEU A 764 -14.11 -12.35 -15.29
N THR A 765 -13.63 -11.17 -14.88
CA THR A 765 -14.22 -10.34 -13.84
C THR A 765 -14.63 -8.99 -14.41
N ILE A 766 -15.84 -8.53 -14.10
CA ILE A 766 -16.29 -7.16 -14.41
C ILE A 766 -15.89 -6.26 -13.23
N GLU A 767 -14.89 -5.41 -13.44
CA GLU A 767 -14.37 -4.52 -12.40
C GLU A 767 -15.24 -3.28 -12.18
N SER A 768 -15.85 -2.77 -13.25
CA SER A 768 -16.82 -1.68 -13.20
C SER A 768 -17.80 -1.72 -14.36
N SER A 769 -19.03 -1.30 -14.10
CA SER A 769 -20.03 -1.01 -15.14
C SER A 769 -20.64 0.37 -14.92
N LYS A 770 -20.62 1.21 -15.93
CA LYS A 770 -21.16 2.56 -15.89
C LYS A 770 -22.17 2.75 -17.02
N VAL A 771 -23.43 2.98 -16.66
CA VAL A 771 -24.52 3.23 -17.60
C VAL A 771 -24.89 4.70 -17.55
N LYS A 772 -24.84 5.39 -18.68
CA LYS A 772 -25.30 6.77 -18.82
C LYS A 772 -26.52 6.83 -19.70
N PHE A 773 -27.58 7.40 -19.16
CA PHE A 773 -28.84 7.67 -19.83
C PHE A 773 -28.96 9.17 -20.08
N SER A 774 -29.12 9.56 -21.34
CA SER A 774 -29.47 10.92 -21.74
C SER A 774 -30.88 10.91 -22.29
N GLN A 775 -31.82 11.46 -21.51
CA GLN A 775 -33.23 11.48 -21.88
C GLN A 775 -33.56 12.74 -22.67
N SER A 776 -34.06 12.58 -23.88
CA SER A 776 -34.70 13.66 -24.65
C SER A 776 -36.22 13.57 -24.54
N THR A 777 -36.93 14.49 -25.20
CA THR A 777 -38.40 14.41 -25.27
C THR A 777 -38.91 13.21 -26.06
N ARG A 778 -38.14 12.69 -27.03
CA ARG A 778 -38.58 11.66 -27.99
C ARG A 778 -37.85 10.33 -27.88
N TYR A 779 -36.57 10.37 -27.56
CA TYR A 779 -35.68 9.20 -27.51
C TYR A 779 -34.78 9.24 -26.28
N ARG A 780 -34.17 8.10 -25.98
CA ARG A 780 -33.18 7.94 -24.92
C ARG A 780 -31.88 7.42 -25.52
N ASP A 781 -30.79 8.17 -25.36
CA ASP A 781 -29.45 7.70 -25.71
C ASP A 781 -28.84 7.00 -24.49
N VAL A 782 -28.32 5.78 -24.70
CA VAL A 782 -27.71 4.96 -23.64
C VAL A 782 -26.26 4.70 -24.00
N THR A 783 -25.37 4.81 -23.01
CA THR A 783 -23.95 4.47 -23.11
C THR A 783 -23.58 3.55 -21.96
N LEU A 784 -23.04 2.38 -22.28
CA LEU A 784 -22.52 1.41 -21.31
C LEU A 784 -21.00 1.38 -21.43
N ASP A 785 -20.31 1.84 -20.39
CA ASP A 785 -18.87 1.73 -20.23
C ASP A 785 -18.57 0.54 -19.27
N LEU A 786 -17.82 -0.45 -19.72
CA LEU A 786 -17.40 -1.63 -18.94
C LEU A 786 -15.87 -1.65 -18.78
N SER A 787 -15.40 -1.96 -17.58
CA SER A 787 -14.02 -2.37 -17.33
C SER A 787 -13.98 -3.85 -17.01
N LEU A 788 -13.33 -4.62 -17.89
CA LEU A 788 -13.26 -6.08 -17.83
C LEU A 788 -11.82 -6.51 -17.57
N LYS A 789 -11.63 -7.55 -16.77
CA LYS A 789 -10.34 -8.20 -16.60
C LYS A 789 -10.48 -9.67 -16.98
N SER A 790 -9.73 -10.10 -18.00
CA SER A 790 -9.76 -11.49 -18.47
C SER A 790 -8.37 -12.12 -18.40
N SER A 791 -8.29 -13.39 -18.01
CA SER A 791 -7.04 -14.18 -18.04
C SER A 791 -6.85 -14.94 -19.34
N GLN A 792 -7.87 -15.01 -20.20
CA GLN A 792 -7.85 -15.70 -21.48
C GLN A 792 -8.45 -14.86 -22.60
N ALA A 793 -8.03 -15.13 -23.83
CA ALA A 793 -8.71 -14.59 -25.01
C ALA A 793 -9.99 -15.40 -25.28
N GLY A 794 -11.03 -14.75 -25.80
CA GLY A 794 -12.32 -15.41 -26.01
C GLY A 794 -13.41 -14.47 -26.51
N GLN A 795 -14.67 -14.89 -26.38
CA GLN A 795 -15.84 -14.07 -26.66
C GLN A 795 -16.71 -13.98 -25.40
N TYR A 796 -17.18 -12.77 -25.10
CA TYR A 796 -18.07 -12.51 -23.98
C TYR A 796 -19.40 -11.97 -24.48
N VAL A 797 -20.49 -12.61 -24.10
CA VAL A 797 -21.82 -12.27 -24.57
C VAL A 797 -22.59 -11.53 -23.50
N ILE A 798 -23.13 -10.36 -23.84
CA ILE A 798 -24.07 -9.60 -23.01
C ILE A 798 -25.42 -9.48 -23.72
N THR A 799 -26.50 -9.30 -22.98
CA THR A 799 -27.86 -9.18 -23.52
C THR A 799 -28.39 -7.75 -23.33
N LEU A 800 -28.71 -7.08 -24.43
CA LEU A 800 -29.25 -5.72 -24.52
C LEU A 800 -30.69 -5.78 -25.05
N ASN A 801 -31.67 -6.02 -24.16
CA ASN A 801 -33.06 -6.26 -24.55
C ASN A 801 -33.75 -5.09 -25.27
N SER A 802 -33.34 -3.86 -24.96
CA SER A 802 -33.95 -2.63 -25.49
C SER A 802 -33.22 -2.06 -26.71
N ALA A 803 -32.07 -2.63 -27.10
CA ALA A 803 -31.25 -2.12 -28.20
C ALA A 803 -31.60 -2.81 -29.52
N LYS A 804 -31.99 -2.03 -30.54
CA LYS A 804 -32.16 -2.54 -31.91
C LYS A 804 -30.85 -2.55 -32.69
N GLU A 805 -30.09 -1.47 -32.58
CA GLU A 805 -28.81 -1.26 -33.29
C GLU A 805 -27.76 -0.60 -32.39
N LEU A 806 -26.49 -0.95 -32.59
CA LEU A 806 -25.36 -0.31 -31.92
C LEU A 806 -24.76 0.80 -32.77
N LYS A 807 -24.41 1.91 -32.12
CA LYS A 807 -23.42 2.87 -32.64
C LYS A 807 -22.03 2.21 -32.62
N PRO A 808 -21.01 2.82 -33.29
CA PRO A 808 -19.66 2.28 -33.26
C PRO A 808 -19.19 2.01 -31.82
N THR A 809 -18.77 0.77 -31.55
CA THR A 809 -18.31 0.32 -30.23
C THR A 809 -16.84 0.66 -30.09
N ILE A 810 -16.41 1.12 -28.91
CA ILE A 810 -14.99 1.41 -28.65
C ILE A 810 -14.45 0.33 -27.72
N ILE A 811 -13.41 -0.38 -28.12
CA ILE A 811 -12.67 -1.36 -27.30
C ILE A 811 -11.22 -0.89 -27.21
N ASP A 812 -10.75 -0.61 -26.00
CA ASP A 812 -9.39 -0.10 -25.74
C ASP A 812 -9.00 1.12 -26.61
N GLY A 813 -9.97 2.03 -26.84
CA GLY A 813 -9.78 3.23 -27.66
C GLY A 813 -9.84 3.00 -29.18
N ARG A 814 -10.05 1.75 -29.63
CA ARG A 814 -10.22 1.40 -31.05
C ARG A 814 -11.68 1.17 -31.40
N THR A 815 -12.09 1.61 -32.57
CA THR A 815 -13.47 1.48 -33.04
C THR A 815 -13.73 0.10 -33.66
N HIS A 816 -14.79 -0.56 -33.22
CA HIS A 816 -15.29 -1.83 -33.69
C HIS A 816 -16.78 -1.72 -34.06
N TYR A 817 -17.20 -2.44 -35.09
CA TYR A 817 -18.61 -2.49 -35.52
C TYR A 817 -19.19 -3.84 -35.12
N LEU A 818 -19.73 -3.92 -33.90
CA LEU A 818 -20.41 -5.11 -33.39
C LEU A 818 -21.87 -5.12 -33.86
N LYS A 819 -22.43 -6.30 -34.10
CA LYS A 819 -23.85 -6.49 -34.43
C LYS A 819 -24.59 -7.07 -33.23
N ILE A 820 -25.85 -6.67 -33.07
CA ILE A 820 -26.79 -7.30 -32.15
C ILE A 820 -27.44 -8.47 -32.91
N SER A 821 -27.47 -9.66 -32.30
CA SER A 821 -28.17 -10.83 -32.82
C SER A 821 -29.07 -11.38 -31.71
N GLU A 822 -30.39 -11.39 -31.93
CA GLU A 822 -31.38 -11.82 -30.91
C GLU A 822 -31.23 -11.10 -29.55
N GLY A 823 -30.91 -9.80 -29.57
CA GLY A 823 -30.67 -9.01 -28.36
C GLY A 823 -29.30 -9.25 -27.70
N LYS A 824 -28.44 -10.11 -28.25
CA LYS A 824 -27.11 -10.43 -27.71
C LYS A 824 -25.99 -9.74 -28.49
N VAL A 825 -24.94 -9.32 -27.77
CA VAL A 825 -23.72 -8.72 -28.32
C VAL A 825 -22.52 -9.52 -27.88
N SER A 826 -21.72 -9.99 -28.85
CA SER A 826 -20.47 -10.70 -28.58
C SER A 826 -19.28 -9.73 -28.61
N ILE A 827 -18.60 -9.60 -27.46
CA ILE A 827 -17.44 -8.75 -27.23
C ILE A 827 -16.17 -9.61 -27.30
N PRO A 828 -15.20 -9.29 -28.16
CA PRO A 828 -13.93 -10.01 -28.21
C PRO A 828 -13.06 -9.71 -26.98
N LEU A 829 -12.71 -10.74 -26.21
CA LEU A 829 -11.84 -10.65 -25.05
C LEU A 829 -10.37 -10.90 -25.41
N GLN A 830 -9.49 -10.18 -24.74
CA GLN A 830 -8.03 -10.36 -24.72
C GLN A 830 -7.60 -10.71 -23.29
N ALA A 831 -6.53 -11.48 -23.12
CA ALA A 831 -5.97 -11.87 -21.82
C ALA A 831 -5.28 -10.69 -21.10
N LYS A 832 -6.05 -9.64 -20.78
CA LYS A 832 -5.62 -8.41 -20.10
C LYS A 832 -6.83 -7.68 -19.52
N ALA A 833 -6.58 -6.53 -18.89
CA ALA A 833 -7.64 -5.55 -18.62
C ALA A 833 -8.07 -4.86 -19.92
N GLN A 834 -9.38 -4.73 -20.13
CA GLN A 834 -9.98 -4.12 -21.32
C GLN A 834 -11.09 -3.15 -20.94
N LYS A 835 -11.19 -2.05 -21.69
CA LYS A 835 -12.28 -1.07 -21.57
C LYS A 835 -13.18 -1.17 -22.80
N VAL A 836 -14.48 -1.39 -22.57
CA VAL A 836 -15.47 -1.57 -23.62
C VAL A 836 -16.55 -0.51 -23.46
N LYS A 837 -16.82 0.25 -24.53
CA LYS A 837 -17.85 1.27 -24.56
C LYS A 837 -18.84 0.98 -25.67
N LEU A 838 -20.06 0.69 -25.26
CA LEU A 838 -21.21 0.42 -26.12
C LEU A 838 -22.15 1.62 -26.08
N SER A 839 -22.80 1.92 -27.20
CA SER A 839 -23.75 3.02 -27.27
C SER A 839 -24.88 2.66 -28.22
N TRP A 840 -26.11 2.89 -27.79
CA TRP A 840 -27.32 2.67 -28.60
C TRP A 840 -28.34 3.76 -28.32
N ARG A 841 -29.40 3.75 -29.12
CA ARG A 841 -30.54 4.65 -28.95
C ARG A 841 -31.81 3.82 -28.81
N GLU A 842 -32.64 4.23 -27.87
CA GLU A 842 -33.95 3.66 -27.64
C GLU A 842 -35.03 4.66 -28.07
N GLU A 843 -36.02 4.18 -28.80
CA GLU A 843 -37.15 4.97 -29.31
C GLU A 843 -38.21 5.19 -28.20
N ARG A 844 -37.78 5.62 -27.02
CA ARG A 844 -38.62 5.89 -25.85
C ARG A 844 -38.48 7.34 -25.38
N GLY A 845 -39.61 8.06 -25.36
CA GLY A 845 -39.69 9.45 -24.89
C GLY A 845 -39.74 9.58 -23.36
N ALA A 846 -39.76 10.83 -22.88
CA ALA A 846 -39.81 11.14 -21.46
C ALA A 846 -41.25 11.01 -20.91
N ASP A 847 -41.46 10.05 -20.01
CA ASP A 847 -42.74 9.79 -19.32
C ASP A 847 -42.77 10.41 -17.90
N VAL A 848 -43.92 10.39 -17.23
CA VAL A 848 -44.11 10.85 -15.84
C VAL A 848 -43.32 9.96 -14.87
N GLN A 849 -43.32 8.65 -15.13
CA GLN A 849 -42.51 7.68 -14.38
C GLN A 849 -41.33 7.23 -15.24
N TYR A 850 -40.13 7.43 -14.73
CA TYR A 850 -38.91 6.99 -15.39
C TYR A 850 -38.52 5.58 -14.92
N ALA A 851 -38.39 4.63 -15.85
CA ALA A 851 -37.86 3.30 -15.60
C ALA A 851 -36.62 3.05 -16.47
N PHE A 852 -35.56 2.52 -15.86
CA PHE A 852 -34.35 2.12 -16.58
C PHE A 852 -34.59 0.84 -17.41
N SER A 853 -33.80 0.65 -18.46
CA SER A 853 -33.87 -0.52 -19.35
C SER A 853 -32.91 -1.62 -18.89
N ASN A 854 -33.46 -2.78 -18.52
CA ASN A 854 -32.65 -3.89 -18.02
C ASN A 854 -31.57 -4.36 -19.02
N ILE A 855 -30.31 -4.30 -18.60
CA ILE A 855 -29.12 -4.77 -19.29
C ILE A 855 -28.60 -6.00 -18.54
N ASP A 856 -28.57 -7.16 -19.18
CA ASP A 856 -28.00 -8.35 -18.58
C ASP A 856 -26.54 -8.52 -19.04
N LEU A 857 -25.62 -8.29 -18.11
CA LEU A 857 -24.20 -8.52 -18.29
C LEU A 857 -23.88 -10.02 -18.24
N GLY A 858 -24.76 -10.89 -17.74
CA GLY A 858 -24.51 -12.33 -17.63
C GLY A 858 -23.52 -12.74 -16.53
N LYS A 859 -22.87 -11.78 -15.86
CA LYS A 859 -22.00 -12.00 -14.70
C LYS A 859 -22.15 -10.88 -13.67
N ALA A 860 -21.83 -11.20 -12.41
CA ALA A 860 -21.77 -10.22 -11.33
C ALA A 860 -20.82 -9.07 -11.67
N SER A 861 -21.25 -7.84 -11.36
CA SER A 861 -20.47 -6.62 -11.58
C SER A 861 -20.28 -5.87 -10.27
N THR A 862 -19.10 -5.30 -10.09
CA THR A 862 -18.76 -4.44 -8.94
C THR A 862 -18.66 -2.99 -9.41
N ASN A 863 -18.74 -2.01 -8.52
CA ASN A 863 -18.59 -0.58 -8.86
C ASN A 863 -19.56 -0.09 -9.93
N ASN A 864 -20.84 -0.36 -9.72
CA ASN A 864 -21.88 -0.09 -10.69
C ASN A 864 -22.32 1.36 -10.57
N ASN A 865 -22.29 2.11 -11.66
CA ASN A 865 -22.66 3.52 -11.66
C ASN A 865 -23.74 3.79 -12.72
N ILE A 866 -24.82 4.44 -12.33
CA ILE A 866 -25.90 4.82 -13.24
C ILE A 866 -26.01 6.33 -13.22
N GLY A 867 -25.80 6.97 -14.36
CA GLY A 867 -26.00 8.40 -14.55
C GLY A 867 -27.23 8.66 -15.41
N LEU A 868 -28.13 9.53 -14.98
CA LEU A 868 -29.30 9.96 -15.72
C LEU A 868 -29.26 11.48 -15.90
N THR A 869 -29.40 11.93 -17.14
CA THR A 869 -29.61 13.33 -17.47
C THR A 869 -31.02 13.51 -18.01
N LEU A 870 -31.85 14.24 -17.27
CA LEU A 870 -33.22 14.59 -17.64
C LEU A 870 -33.28 15.96 -18.35
N PRO A 871 -34.27 16.19 -19.23
CA PRO A 871 -34.47 17.49 -19.85
C PRO A 871 -34.93 18.53 -18.83
N GLN A 872 -34.60 19.81 -19.06
CA GLN A 872 -34.82 20.89 -18.10
C GLN A 872 -36.29 21.21 -17.79
N ASN A 873 -37.22 20.76 -18.63
CA ASN A 873 -38.66 20.98 -18.47
C ASN A 873 -39.36 19.88 -17.64
N ARG A 874 -38.63 19.23 -16.73
CA ARG A 874 -39.14 18.15 -15.88
C ARG A 874 -38.82 18.44 -14.43
N TRP A 875 -39.81 18.20 -13.57
CA TRP A 875 -39.67 18.36 -12.13
C TRP A 875 -39.50 16.99 -11.48
N ILE A 876 -38.46 16.84 -10.65
CA ILE A 876 -38.10 15.56 -10.04
C ILE A 876 -38.67 15.49 -8.63
N LEU A 877 -39.78 14.79 -8.45
CA LEU A 877 -40.47 14.70 -7.16
C LEU A 877 -39.95 13.58 -6.26
N TRP A 878 -39.53 12.46 -6.86
CA TRP A 878 -39.10 11.27 -6.14
C TRP A 878 -38.02 10.51 -6.92
N THR A 879 -37.08 9.90 -6.21
CA THR A 879 -36.05 9.00 -6.74
C THR A 879 -36.03 7.71 -5.95
N SER A 880 -35.73 6.59 -6.60
CA SER A 880 -35.54 5.28 -5.97
C SER A 880 -34.30 4.61 -6.55
N GLY A 881 -33.66 3.71 -5.80
CA GLY A 881 -32.46 3.00 -6.23
C GLY A 881 -31.52 2.63 -5.08
N PRO A 882 -30.25 2.31 -5.38
CA PRO A 882 -29.21 2.01 -4.39
C PRO A 882 -29.02 3.09 -3.32
N VAL A 883 -28.45 2.71 -2.17
CA VAL A 883 -28.22 3.61 -1.01
C VAL A 883 -27.41 4.84 -1.40
N LEU A 884 -26.35 4.68 -2.19
CA LEU A 884 -25.65 5.81 -2.79
C LEU A 884 -26.40 6.29 -4.03
N GLY A 885 -27.31 7.24 -3.84
CA GLY A 885 -28.11 7.82 -4.93
C GLY A 885 -28.54 9.27 -4.66
N PRO A 886 -29.25 9.89 -5.61
CA PRO A 886 -29.84 11.22 -5.43
C PRO A 886 -30.81 11.24 -4.26
N ALA A 887 -30.62 12.21 -3.38
CA ALA A 887 -31.47 12.55 -2.26
C ALA A 887 -32.25 13.83 -2.56
N ILE A 888 -33.56 13.80 -2.36
CA ILE A 888 -34.44 14.96 -2.55
C ILE A 888 -34.65 15.60 -1.18
N LEU A 889 -33.87 16.66 -0.88
CA LEU A 889 -33.84 17.23 0.46
C LEU A 889 -35.11 18.00 0.83
N LEU A 890 -35.90 18.43 -0.16
CA LEU A 890 -37.14 19.18 0.07
C LEU A 890 -38.09 18.45 1.02
N TRP A 891 -38.24 17.13 0.89
CA TRP A 891 -39.15 16.36 1.75
C TRP A 891 -38.69 16.33 3.22
N GLY A 892 -37.38 16.24 3.46
CA GLY A 892 -36.82 16.37 4.81
C GLY A 892 -37.01 17.77 5.39
N VAL A 893 -36.88 18.81 4.56
CA VAL A 893 -37.16 20.20 4.93
C VAL A 893 -38.64 20.38 5.29
N LEU A 894 -39.56 19.85 4.48
CA LEU A 894 -41.01 19.92 4.74
C LEU A 894 -41.39 19.19 6.04
N LEU A 895 -40.76 18.06 6.34
CA LEU A 895 -40.96 17.36 7.61
C LEU A 895 -40.47 18.20 8.80
N ALA A 896 -39.31 18.84 8.67
CA ALA A 896 -38.83 19.78 9.69
C ALA A 896 -39.80 20.95 9.87
N VAL A 897 -40.25 21.58 8.78
CA VAL A 897 -41.26 22.65 8.79
C VAL A 897 -42.55 22.21 9.48
N LEU A 898 -43.02 20.98 9.25
CA LEU A 898 -44.18 20.41 9.92
C LEU A 898 -43.97 20.33 11.44
N LEU A 899 -42.83 19.80 11.89
CA LEU A 899 -42.49 19.73 13.33
C LEU A 899 -42.45 21.13 13.95
N PHE A 900 -41.85 22.12 13.28
CA PHE A 900 -41.81 23.50 13.77
C PHE A 900 -43.17 24.17 13.80
N ALA A 901 -44.00 23.97 12.78
CA ALA A 901 -45.36 24.51 12.77
C ALA A 901 -46.19 23.97 13.94
N ILE A 902 -45.99 22.69 14.32
CA ILE A 902 -46.63 22.09 15.50
C ILE A 902 -46.10 22.74 16.79
N ILE A 903 -44.78 22.93 16.92
CA ILE A 903 -44.17 23.55 18.10
C ILE A 903 -44.64 25.00 18.24
N LEU A 904 -44.45 25.84 17.21
CA LEU A 904 -44.80 27.26 17.22
C LEU A 904 -46.30 27.50 17.41
N GLY A 905 -47.15 26.65 16.83
CA GLY A 905 -48.60 26.73 17.01
C GLY A 905 -49.10 26.33 18.40
N ARG A 906 -48.28 25.63 19.21
CA ARG A 906 -48.61 25.24 20.59
C ARG A 906 -48.05 26.19 21.65
N ILE A 907 -47.23 27.17 21.26
CA ILE A 907 -46.75 28.20 22.18
C ILE A 907 -47.92 29.09 22.61
N LYS A 908 -48.18 29.19 23.93
CA LYS A 908 -49.20 30.08 24.49
C LYS A 908 -48.88 31.54 24.10
N GLY A 909 -49.74 32.15 23.28
CA GLY A 909 -49.56 33.52 22.79
C GLY A 909 -49.00 33.63 21.37
N SER A 910 -48.79 32.51 20.66
CA SER A 910 -48.48 32.52 19.22
C SER A 910 -49.65 33.13 18.43
N PRO A 911 -49.41 34.11 17.54
CA PRO A 911 -50.47 34.78 16.78
C PRO A 911 -51.04 33.94 15.63
N LEU A 912 -50.34 32.88 15.21
CA LEU A 912 -50.73 31.99 14.11
C LEU A 912 -50.94 30.55 14.60
N LYS A 913 -51.92 29.83 14.02
CA LYS A 913 -52.16 28.42 14.32
C LYS A 913 -51.15 27.54 13.59
N THR A 914 -51.04 26.26 14.00
CA THR A 914 -50.18 25.27 13.34
C THR A 914 -50.40 25.19 11.83
N ARG A 915 -51.64 25.30 11.35
CA ARG A 915 -51.96 25.28 9.91
C ARG A 915 -51.38 26.47 9.16
N ASP A 916 -51.43 27.66 9.77
CA ASP A 916 -50.96 28.91 9.15
C ASP A 916 -49.43 28.93 9.08
N TRP A 917 -48.76 28.50 10.16
CA TRP A 917 -47.31 28.30 10.18
C TRP A 917 -46.84 27.27 9.15
N LEU A 918 -47.61 26.20 8.97
CA LEU A 918 -47.31 25.18 7.97
C LEU A 918 -47.42 25.74 6.55
N LEU A 919 -48.52 26.44 6.22
CA LEU A 919 -48.72 27.04 4.90
C LEU A 919 -47.61 28.05 4.56
N LEU A 920 -47.25 28.90 5.52
CA LEU A 920 -46.17 29.86 5.34
C LEU A 920 -44.82 29.15 5.12
N GLY A 921 -44.53 28.13 5.94
CA GLY A 921 -43.31 27.35 5.82
C GLY A 921 -43.18 26.58 4.50
N VAL A 922 -44.28 25.99 4.00
CA VAL A 922 -44.31 25.32 2.68
C VAL A 922 -43.95 26.30 1.57
N GLY A 923 -44.52 27.51 1.58
CA GLY A 923 -44.25 28.52 0.55
C GLY A 923 -42.80 29.00 0.47
N VAL A 924 -42.07 28.96 1.60
CA VAL A 924 -40.66 29.40 1.70
C VAL A 924 -39.67 28.23 1.62
N SER A 925 -40.16 26.98 1.70
CA SER A 925 -39.33 25.76 1.79
C SER A 925 -38.46 25.49 0.57
N THR A 926 -38.83 26.02 -0.61
CA THR A 926 -38.12 25.84 -1.87
C THR A 926 -36.82 26.64 -1.98
N THR A 927 -36.59 27.58 -1.06
CA THR A 927 -35.40 28.44 -1.06
C THR A 927 -34.48 28.13 0.12
N SER A 928 -34.93 28.42 1.35
CA SER A 928 -34.15 28.16 2.56
C SER A 928 -35.01 28.27 3.81
N VAL A 929 -34.85 27.34 4.74
CA VAL A 929 -35.52 27.37 6.05
C VAL A 929 -35.13 28.61 6.85
N MET A 930 -33.92 29.15 6.65
CA MET A 930 -33.44 30.32 7.41
C MET A 930 -34.22 31.59 7.09
N ILE A 931 -34.89 31.65 5.93
CA ILE A 931 -35.78 32.76 5.56
C ILE A 931 -37.01 32.82 6.47
N MET A 932 -37.40 31.72 7.10
CA MET A 932 -38.48 31.72 8.10
C MET A 932 -38.12 32.51 9.36
N LEU A 933 -36.84 32.64 9.72
CA LEU A 933 -36.42 33.33 10.94
C LEU A 933 -36.86 34.81 10.98
N PRO A 934 -36.53 35.67 9.99
CA PRO A 934 -36.98 37.06 10.00
C PRO A 934 -38.51 37.18 10.03
N ILE A 935 -39.23 36.25 9.39
CA ILE A 935 -40.70 36.22 9.38
C ILE A 935 -41.25 35.86 10.78
N ILE A 936 -40.69 34.83 11.43
CA ILE A 936 -41.05 34.45 12.79
C ILE A 936 -40.76 35.61 13.75
N VAL A 937 -39.54 36.17 13.71
CA VAL A 937 -39.14 37.30 14.55
C VAL A 937 -40.09 38.48 14.34
N TRP A 938 -40.45 38.79 13.09
CA TRP A 938 -41.40 39.84 12.75
C TRP A 938 -42.78 39.63 13.36
N ILE A 939 -43.37 38.44 13.17
CA ILE A 939 -44.69 38.09 13.69
C ILE A 939 -44.73 38.14 15.21
N PHE A 940 -43.71 37.60 15.89
CA PHE A 940 -43.64 37.66 17.35
C PHE A 940 -43.36 39.08 17.88
N THR A 941 -42.61 39.89 17.14
CA THR A 941 -42.34 41.30 17.51
C THR A 941 -43.60 42.16 17.36
N LEU A 942 -44.41 41.92 16.33
CA LEU A 942 -45.74 42.53 16.17
C LEU A 942 -46.66 42.17 17.33
N ARG A 943 -46.70 40.89 17.72
CA ARG A 943 -47.47 40.43 18.88
C ARG A 943 -46.98 41.05 20.19
N PHE A 944 -45.65 41.20 20.35
CA PHE A 944 -45.07 41.90 21.48
C PHE A 944 -45.51 43.37 21.54
N ARG A 945 -45.56 44.06 20.39
CA ARG A 945 -46.09 45.42 20.30
C ARG A 945 -47.56 45.49 20.68
N GLU A 946 -48.38 44.54 20.25
CA GLU A 946 -49.81 44.49 20.62
C GLU A 946 -50.00 44.35 22.15
N LEU A 947 -49.20 43.50 22.79
CA LEU A 947 -49.36 43.22 24.23
C LEU A 947 -48.71 44.27 25.14
N LYS A 948 -47.66 44.97 24.69
CA LYS A 948 -46.82 45.85 25.55
C LYS A 948 -46.44 47.18 24.91
N GLY A 949 -46.98 47.51 23.75
CA GLY A 949 -46.66 48.73 23.01
C GLY A 949 -46.96 50.01 23.79
N ASP A 950 -48.03 50.00 24.58
CA ASP A 950 -48.48 51.16 25.36
C ASP A 950 -47.63 51.43 26.61
N VAL A 951 -46.80 50.47 27.02
CA VAL A 951 -45.90 50.58 28.18
C VAL A 951 -44.57 51.26 27.81
N LEU A 952 -44.26 51.38 26.51
CA LEU A 952 -43.01 51.96 26.02
C LEU A 952 -43.15 53.48 25.82
N ALA A 953 -42.37 54.28 26.55
CA ALA A 953 -42.37 55.75 26.46
C ALA A 953 -41.07 56.32 25.84
N GLY A 954 -41.19 57.49 25.19
CA GLY A 954 -40.07 58.30 24.68
C GLY A 954 -39.26 57.64 23.56
N TRP A 955 -37.93 57.84 23.57
CA TRP A 955 -37.03 57.36 22.52
C TRP A 955 -37.06 55.84 22.29
N LYS A 956 -37.41 55.06 23.32
CA LYS A 956 -37.52 53.60 23.23
C LYS A 956 -38.71 53.17 22.38
N ARG A 957 -39.82 53.91 22.46
CA ARG A 957 -40.99 53.71 21.60
C ARG A 957 -40.61 53.98 20.15
N ASN A 958 -39.95 55.10 19.89
CA ASN A 958 -39.51 55.48 18.55
C ASN A 958 -38.52 54.47 17.98
N LEU A 959 -37.53 54.02 18.76
CA LEU A 959 -36.56 53.01 18.32
C LEU A 959 -37.23 51.65 18.04
N THR A 960 -38.19 51.23 18.87
CA THR A 960 -38.97 50.00 18.63
C THR A 960 -39.80 50.12 17.36
N GLN A 961 -40.38 51.29 17.09
CA GLN A 961 -41.14 51.55 15.85
C GLN A 961 -40.24 51.53 14.62
N VAL A 962 -39.08 52.20 14.65
CA VAL A 962 -38.11 52.16 13.54
C VAL A 962 -37.61 50.74 13.30
N ALA A 963 -37.27 50.00 14.36
CA ALA A 963 -36.84 48.61 14.25
C ALA A 963 -37.93 47.72 13.65
N LEU A 964 -39.19 47.92 14.03
CA LEU A 964 -40.32 47.15 13.52
C LEU A 964 -40.63 47.49 12.06
N VAL A 965 -40.49 48.76 11.64
CA VAL A 965 -40.57 49.18 10.24
C VAL A 965 -39.47 48.52 9.42
N LEU A 966 -38.22 48.57 9.88
CA LEU A 966 -37.09 47.89 9.22
C LEU A 966 -37.32 46.37 9.12
N LEU A 967 -37.74 45.74 10.22
CA LEU A 967 -38.04 44.32 10.26
C LEU A 967 -39.21 43.94 9.34
N THR A 968 -40.19 44.83 9.17
CA THR A 968 -41.29 44.67 8.22
C THR A 968 -40.78 44.71 6.77
N PHE A 969 -39.89 45.66 6.43
CA PHE A 969 -39.24 45.67 5.11
C PHE A 969 -38.40 44.43 4.86
N ILE A 970 -37.66 43.95 5.86
CA ILE A 970 -36.87 42.72 5.77
C ILE A 970 -37.78 41.51 5.57
N ALA A 971 -38.86 41.38 6.36
CA ALA A 971 -39.81 40.26 6.28
C ALA A 971 -40.56 40.25 4.95
N ILE A 972 -41.06 41.40 4.49
CA ILE A 972 -41.73 41.52 3.19
C ILE A 972 -40.74 41.26 2.06
N GLY A 973 -39.53 41.84 2.11
CA GLY A 973 -38.49 41.61 1.12
C GLY A 973 -38.05 40.15 1.02
N THR A 974 -37.97 39.46 2.16
CA THR A 974 -37.68 38.01 2.20
C THR A 974 -38.82 37.17 1.65
N ILE A 975 -40.08 37.50 1.95
CA ILE A 975 -41.25 36.81 1.35
C ILE A 975 -41.28 37.03 -0.16
N ILE A 976 -41.14 38.27 -0.63
CA ILE A 976 -41.10 38.59 -2.08
C ILE A 976 -39.93 37.86 -2.76
N GLY A 977 -38.76 37.84 -2.13
CA GLY A 977 -37.59 37.11 -2.63
C GLY A 977 -37.85 35.61 -2.74
N ALA A 978 -38.39 34.99 -1.68
CA ALA A 978 -38.72 33.57 -1.67
C ALA A 978 -39.76 33.21 -2.73
N VAL A 979 -40.81 34.04 -2.89
CA VAL A 979 -41.86 33.85 -3.89
C VAL A 979 -41.32 34.04 -5.32
N SER A 980 -40.47 35.04 -5.55
CA SER A 980 -39.83 35.27 -6.85
C SER A 980 -38.98 34.07 -7.28
N VAL A 981 -38.11 33.57 -6.39
CA VAL A 981 -37.28 32.40 -6.68
C VAL A 981 -38.13 31.13 -6.85
N GLY A 982 -39.18 30.96 -6.04
CA GLY A 982 -40.04 29.79 -6.07
C GLY A 982 -41.02 29.71 -7.25
N LEU A 983 -41.57 30.84 -7.72
CA LEU A 983 -42.58 30.88 -8.79
C LEU A 983 -42.02 31.23 -10.17
N LEU A 984 -40.98 32.08 -10.25
CA LEU A 984 -40.40 32.52 -11.53
C LEU A 984 -39.16 31.69 -11.92
N GLY A 985 -38.55 30.97 -10.98
CA GLY A 985 -37.43 30.06 -11.21
C GLY A 985 -37.86 28.61 -11.43
N ASN A 986 -36.92 27.75 -11.85
CA ASN A 986 -37.14 26.31 -11.77
C ASN A 986 -37.11 25.91 -10.29
N PRO A 987 -38.16 25.27 -9.74
CA PRO A 987 -38.18 24.89 -8.34
C PRO A 987 -37.06 23.88 -8.06
N GLU A 988 -36.04 24.31 -7.32
CA GLU A 988 -34.98 23.42 -6.89
C GLU A 988 -35.52 22.48 -5.81
N MET A 989 -35.60 21.20 -6.13
CA MET A 989 -35.95 20.15 -5.16
C MET A 989 -34.82 19.86 -4.16
N MET A 990 -33.80 20.73 -4.15
CA MET A 990 -32.58 20.62 -3.36
C MET A 990 -31.96 19.22 -3.52
N ILE A 991 -31.77 18.79 -4.77
CA ILE A 991 -31.24 17.45 -5.07
C ILE A 991 -29.75 17.43 -4.73
N ALA A 992 -29.34 16.47 -3.92
CA ALA A 992 -27.96 16.25 -3.49
C ALA A 992 -27.63 14.76 -3.45
N GLY A 993 -26.41 14.39 -3.04
CA GLY A 993 -26.00 13.00 -2.85
C GLY A 993 -25.40 12.37 -4.12
N ASN A 994 -24.27 11.68 -3.95
CA ASN A 994 -23.49 11.04 -5.03
C ASN A 994 -23.25 11.95 -6.26
N ASN A 995 -22.94 13.23 -6.06
CA ASN A 995 -22.77 14.23 -7.12
C ASN A 995 -24.01 14.45 -8.00
N SER A 996 -25.20 14.19 -7.49
CA SER A 996 -26.47 14.54 -8.17
C SER A 996 -26.81 16.01 -7.93
N TYR A 997 -27.24 16.71 -8.97
CA TYR A 997 -27.64 18.12 -8.92
C TYR A 997 -28.61 18.44 -10.05
N GLY A 998 -29.63 19.25 -9.77
CA GLY A 998 -30.65 19.63 -10.75
C GLY A 998 -31.22 18.41 -11.48
N ASN A 999 -30.98 18.32 -12.79
CA ASN A 999 -31.48 17.24 -13.64
C ASN A 999 -30.46 16.12 -13.92
N HIS A 1000 -29.30 16.16 -13.25
CA HIS A 1000 -28.29 15.12 -13.31
C HIS A 1000 -28.35 14.27 -12.05
N LEU A 1001 -28.69 13.00 -12.22
CA LEU A 1001 -28.92 12.05 -11.13
C LEU A 1001 -27.94 10.90 -11.26
N ASN A 1002 -27.26 10.55 -10.17
CA ASN A 1002 -26.24 9.52 -10.15
C ASN A 1002 -26.50 8.50 -9.04
N TRP A 1003 -26.54 7.21 -9.39
CA TRP A 1003 -26.60 6.10 -8.45
C TRP A 1003 -25.32 5.29 -8.49
N TYR A 1004 -24.97 4.69 -7.36
CA TYR A 1004 -23.86 3.77 -7.23
C TYR A 1004 -24.26 2.54 -6.40
N SER A 1005 -23.89 1.35 -6.88
CA SER A 1005 -23.98 0.09 -6.15
C SER A 1005 -22.61 -0.55 -6.09
N ASP A 1006 -22.21 -1.00 -4.90
CA ASP A 1006 -20.96 -1.70 -4.68
C ASP A 1006 -20.92 -3.01 -5.47
N ARG A 1007 -21.98 -3.82 -5.41
CA ARG A 1007 -22.12 -5.07 -6.15
C ARG A 1007 -23.54 -5.21 -6.72
N ILE A 1008 -23.64 -5.86 -7.86
CA ILE A 1008 -24.89 -6.35 -8.45
C ILE A 1008 -24.65 -7.75 -9.00
N GLY A 1009 -25.72 -8.52 -9.19
CA GLY A 1009 -25.69 -9.79 -9.91
C GLY A 1009 -25.44 -9.58 -11.42
N GLY A 1010 -26.15 -10.32 -12.27
CA GLY A 1010 -25.98 -10.22 -13.72
C GLY A 1010 -26.61 -8.97 -14.36
N THR A 1011 -27.60 -8.38 -13.71
CA THR A 1011 -28.47 -7.37 -14.36
C THR A 1011 -28.23 -5.97 -13.81
N VAL A 1012 -27.98 -5.02 -14.71
CA VAL A 1012 -27.95 -3.57 -14.42
C VAL A 1012 -29.27 -2.97 -14.88
N PRO A 1013 -29.89 -2.08 -14.08
CA PRO A 1013 -31.05 -1.30 -14.51
C PRO A 1013 -30.82 -0.49 -15.78
#